data_AF-A0A416CXI7-F1
#
_entry.id   AF-A0A416CXI7-F1
#
_cell.length_a   1.000
_cell.length_b   1.000
_cell.length_c   1.000
_cell.angle_alpha   90.00
_cell.angle_beta   90.00
_cell.angle_gamma   90.00
#
_symmetry.space_group_name_H-M   'P 1'
#
loop_
_entity.id
_entity.type
_entity.pdbx_description
1 polymer ?
#
loop_
_entity_poly.entity_id
_entity_poly.type
_entity_poly.pdbx_seq_one_letter_code
_entity_poly.pdbx_strand_id
1 'polypeptide(L)'
;MKKKIISAAIATAMCASMIPAPSMAYADGTEDTEYSMVTSAPFYSEDFEENGFVDMAKTNENGWTYNPGNGAAFDCGNNFNNVQTGSNMIRFCGTQWDDSSLELNLKQSAIAKGIDETVYDGYMTDNIAVSFQYAATADSNIGNKQDGSRNMIELLTDDGKPFMAFEAYTKDKNSDDITLNLIALNESKTENVRYELAKGASNIFDVLHEVTVYVNNDDNTYQVKVGADTLDIGNFGAWIPMSTSDDVGAASQASDAKVGSIKIKNVHSSWYGGIILDNVELSKWTELSFTNPAVAPDKAMSMWYRMPAERWAQSIPLGNGRIGAMVWGGITSDTLSLSEVTDWSGEDHRSKNLDNDGSTDNWAALNNLREEMKKDTPDRSKVTQYLSEMGGEGNSNFGTNRPFGKLEFSFNGMDNAISGYRRSLDLENAVSTVEFTSGGTKYTREAIVSNPDQVIALKYSKKGSGKISFDVNFATEETNGGTGTVTAGENYLEWDGAVYNTDSVTNGVNTFGYMQAVPDGGTVTYDKTGMHVLDANEVVVIVSIGTDFKANENYNQNSKENCKNQLDAAVAKGYSDIKAEHTEDVSKLFNRMKVEIGAKDELKSEDPTDVRYEAIRDGAEIDGSFMSLWYQYARYLMIAGSRENSPLPMNLLGIWNDNVACNMAWTCDYHLDVNTQMNQWMSNSANLSESELPLINYIKNILIPSGQITAEKQYNAEGWLANVATNAWGYAGIGKDSWEAFTDTACGAWIMQEVMNYYNHTGDKNSLRNPDSIC
;
A
#
# COMPACT_ATOMS: atom_id res chain seq x y z
N MET A 1 41.56 -15.80 -8.38
CA MET A 1 41.31 -15.02 -7.14
C MET A 1 40.44 -13.80 -7.37
N LYS A 2 40.75 -12.88 -8.30
CA LYS A 2 39.93 -11.67 -8.54
C LYS A 2 38.46 -11.92 -8.91
N LYS A 3 38.12 -13.00 -9.65
CA LYS A 3 36.71 -13.38 -9.93
C LYS A 3 35.95 -13.95 -8.70
N LYS A 4 36.65 -14.56 -7.74
CA LYS A 4 36.02 -15.10 -6.51
C LYS A 4 35.77 -14.01 -5.47
N ILE A 5 36.56 -12.94 -5.48
CA ILE A 5 36.42 -11.80 -4.55
C ILE A 5 35.24 -10.91 -4.96
N ILE A 6 34.97 -10.77 -6.27
CA ILE A 6 33.80 -10.02 -6.78
C ILE A 6 32.50 -10.79 -6.50
N SER A 7 32.47 -12.11 -6.72
CA SER A 7 31.31 -12.93 -6.35
C SER A 7 31.08 -13.00 -4.84
N ALA A 8 32.14 -12.95 -4.02
CA ALA A 8 32.01 -12.89 -2.57
C ALA A 8 31.50 -11.52 -2.10
N ALA A 9 31.94 -10.41 -2.70
CA ALA A 9 31.45 -9.06 -2.35
C ALA A 9 29.97 -8.85 -2.74
N ILE A 10 29.53 -9.38 -3.89
CA ILE A 10 28.12 -9.36 -4.31
C ILE A 10 27.28 -10.28 -3.40
N ALA A 11 27.79 -11.47 -3.05
CA ALA A 11 27.11 -12.36 -2.10
C ALA A 11 27.07 -11.78 -0.67
N THR A 12 28.08 -11.05 -0.20
CA THR A 12 28.08 -10.44 1.14
C THR A 12 27.19 -9.21 1.21
N ALA A 13 27.04 -8.43 0.12
CA ALA A 13 26.06 -7.35 0.06
C ALA A 13 24.61 -7.86 -0.02
N MET A 14 24.38 -9.02 -0.65
CA MET A 14 23.06 -9.69 -0.69
C MET A 14 22.76 -10.51 0.58
N CYS A 15 23.76 -11.00 1.31
CA CYS A 15 23.55 -11.77 2.54
C CYS A 15 23.41 -10.92 3.80
N ALA A 16 23.78 -9.63 3.79
CA ALA A 16 23.60 -8.73 4.94
C ALA A 16 22.13 -8.28 5.14
N SER A 17 21.26 -8.49 4.16
CA SER A 17 19.80 -8.29 4.25
C SER A 17 19.02 -9.57 4.56
N MET A 18 19.71 -10.69 4.85
CA MET A 18 19.10 -11.98 5.15
C MET A 18 19.72 -12.55 6.42
N ILE A 19 19.39 -11.96 7.57
CA ILE A 19 19.58 -12.63 8.86
C ILE A 19 18.35 -13.51 9.09
N PRO A 20 18.50 -14.84 9.22
CA PRO A 20 17.39 -15.76 9.38
C PRO A 20 16.75 -15.63 10.76
N ALA A 21 15.45 -15.36 10.81
CA ALA A 21 14.63 -15.73 11.96
C ALA A 21 14.34 -17.25 11.90
N PRO A 22 14.27 -17.95 13.04
CA PRO A 22 14.26 -19.42 13.08
C PRO A 22 12.87 -20.01 12.79
N SER A 23 12.73 -20.73 11.68
CA SER A 23 11.86 -21.89 11.42
C SER A 23 10.47 -21.98 12.10
N MET A 24 9.40 -21.77 11.31
CA MET A 24 8.08 -22.33 11.59
C MET A 24 7.97 -23.76 11.08
N ALA A 25 7.63 -24.68 11.97
CA ALA A 25 6.99 -25.92 11.61
C ALA A 25 5.48 -25.73 11.80
N TYR A 26 4.71 -25.65 10.71
CA TYR A 26 3.26 -25.73 10.81
C TYR A 26 2.84 -27.15 11.18
N ALA A 27 2.08 -27.27 12.26
CA ALA A 27 1.37 -28.48 12.59
C ALA A 27 0.25 -28.69 11.57
N ASP A 28 0.31 -29.81 10.87
CA ASP A 28 -0.75 -30.33 10.00
C ASP A 28 -2.06 -30.43 10.82
N GLY A 29 -3.04 -29.55 10.59
CA GLY A 29 -4.43 -29.73 11.07
C GLY A 29 -5.08 -28.69 11.98
N THR A 30 -4.67 -27.42 12.00
CA THR A 30 -5.56 -26.35 12.51
C THR A 30 -6.47 -25.88 11.39
N GLU A 31 -7.77 -25.75 11.66
CA GLU A 31 -8.72 -25.09 10.75
C GLU A 31 -8.19 -23.67 10.47
N ASP A 32 -7.94 -23.32 9.20
CA ASP A 32 -7.54 -21.97 8.83
C ASP A 32 -8.74 -21.05 9.07
N THR A 33 -8.62 -20.14 10.04
CA THR A 33 -9.67 -19.18 10.39
C THR A 33 -9.30 -17.80 9.86
N GLU A 34 -10.23 -17.16 9.16
CA GLU A 34 -10.12 -15.76 8.74
C GLU A 34 -11.21 -14.95 9.44
N TYR A 35 -10.93 -13.70 9.74
CA TYR A 35 -11.92 -12.79 10.32
C TYR A 35 -12.37 -11.82 9.25
N SER A 36 -13.66 -11.83 8.96
CA SER A 36 -14.24 -10.86 8.04
C SER A 36 -14.83 -9.70 8.83
N MET A 37 -14.44 -8.48 8.48
CA MET A 37 -15.09 -7.27 8.97
C MET A 37 -16.47 -7.17 8.33
N VAL A 38 -17.49 -6.95 9.15
CA VAL A 38 -18.89 -6.86 8.73
C VAL A 38 -19.31 -5.40 8.58
N THR A 39 -18.91 -4.58 9.56
CA THR A 39 -19.18 -3.15 9.62
C THR A 39 -18.08 -2.49 10.47
N SER A 40 -17.71 -1.25 10.18
CA SER A 40 -16.73 -0.52 10.99
C SER A 40 -17.13 0.92 11.27
N ALA A 41 -16.51 1.47 12.31
CA ALA A 41 -16.67 2.82 12.81
C ALA A 41 -15.28 3.39 13.17
N PRO A 42 -14.68 4.20 12.29
CA PRO A 42 -13.44 4.91 12.60
C PRO A 42 -13.70 6.04 13.60
N PHE A 43 -12.68 6.39 14.38
CA PHE A 43 -12.70 7.55 15.27
C PHE A 43 -12.12 8.78 14.52
N TYR A 44 -12.98 9.72 14.08
CA TYR A 44 -12.60 10.87 13.23
C TYR A 44 -12.02 12.09 13.95
N SER A 45 -11.35 12.96 13.17
CA SER A 45 -10.52 14.08 13.61
C SER A 45 -11.14 15.47 13.70
N GLU A 46 -12.34 15.68 13.17
CA GLU A 46 -12.99 17.00 13.23
C GLU A 46 -13.14 17.51 14.68
N ASP A 47 -13.23 16.60 15.64
CA ASP A 47 -13.24 16.87 17.08
C ASP A 47 -11.89 17.34 17.66
N PHE A 48 -10.77 17.01 17.02
CA PHE A 48 -9.41 17.22 17.55
C PHE A 48 -8.82 18.59 17.19
N GLU A 49 -9.22 19.19 16.06
CA GLU A 49 -8.65 20.44 15.56
C GLU A 49 -9.34 21.71 16.12
N GLU A 50 -10.64 21.68 16.44
CA GLU A 50 -11.38 22.90 16.81
C GLU A 50 -11.42 23.22 18.32
N ASN A 51 -11.35 22.22 19.22
CA ASN A 51 -11.77 22.41 20.62
C ASN A 51 -10.71 22.21 21.70
N GLY A 52 -9.42 22.17 21.35
CA GLY A 52 -8.36 22.00 22.34
C GLY A 52 -8.55 20.71 23.14
N PHE A 53 -8.28 19.56 22.50
CA PHE A 53 -8.46 18.20 23.01
C PHE A 53 -8.21 17.99 24.52
N VAL A 54 -7.20 18.65 25.08
CA VAL A 54 -6.89 18.62 26.53
C VAL A 54 -8.11 18.97 27.38
N ASP A 55 -8.91 19.96 26.96
CA ASP A 55 -10.07 20.42 27.70
C ASP A 55 -11.27 19.48 27.51
N MET A 56 -11.43 18.87 26.33
CA MET A 56 -12.39 17.77 26.11
C MET A 56 -12.06 16.55 26.99
N ALA A 57 -10.79 16.14 27.05
CA ALA A 57 -10.36 15.00 27.85
C ALA A 57 -10.38 15.26 29.36
N LYS A 58 -10.24 16.53 29.80
CA LYS A 58 -10.45 16.94 31.20
C LYS A 58 -11.93 16.94 31.60
N THR A 59 -12.81 17.27 30.65
CA THR A 59 -14.27 17.33 30.89
C THR A 59 -14.97 16.01 30.61
N ASN A 60 -14.25 15.01 30.11
CA ASN A 60 -14.77 13.71 29.67
C ASN A 60 -15.83 13.84 28.57
N GLU A 61 -15.60 14.81 27.68
CA GLU A 61 -16.31 14.93 26.40
C GLU A 61 -15.79 13.85 25.44
N ASN A 62 -16.72 13.26 24.68
CA ASN A 62 -16.47 12.18 23.71
C ASN A 62 -15.77 10.93 24.27
N GLY A 63 -15.82 10.73 25.60
CA GLY A 63 -15.30 9.54 26.24
C GLY A 63 -13.81 9.52 26.55
N TRP A 64 -13.12 10.64 26.36
CA TRP A 64 -11.70 10.74 26.66
C TRP A 64 -11.49 11.15 28.11
N THR A 65 -10.64 10.42 28.83
CA THR A 65 -10.20 10.82 30.17
C THR A 65 -8.71 11.01 30.21
N TYR A 66 -8.28 12.19 30.65
CA TYR A 66 -6.87 12.51 30.79
C TYR A 66 -6.47 12.64 32.26
N ASN A 67 -5.43 11.88 32.66
CA ASN A 67 -4.78 12.02 33.95
C ASN A 67 -3.35 12.56 33.75
N PRO A 68 -3.11 13.87 33.94
CA PRO A 68 -1.85 14.52 33.58
C PRO A 68 -0.65 14.14 34.44
N GLY A 69 -0.80 13.35 35.51
CA GLY A 69 0.28 13.18 36.48
C GLY A 69 0.81 14.51 37.02
N ASN A 70 1.96 14.51 37.67
CA ASN A 70 2.65 15.75 38.04
C ASN A 70 3.50 16.25 36.86
N GLY A 71 2.90 17.06 36.00
CA GLY A 71 3.66 17.81 34.99
C GLY A 71 3.86 17.10 33.65
N ALA A 72 2.86 16.36 33.16
CA ALA A 72 2.80 15.97 31.74
C ALA A 72 2.32 17.14 30.86
N ALA A 73 2.93 17.27 29.68
CA ALA A 73 2.40 18.08 28.60
C ALA A 73 1.76 17.14 27.59
N PHE A 74 0.62 17.56 27.09
CA PHE A 74 -0.05 16.92 25.98
C PHE A 74 0.20 17.79 24.76
N ASP A 75 0.75 17.22 23.70
CA ASP A 75 1.00 17.93 22.43
C ASP A 75 0.25 17.21 21.31
N CYS A 76 -0.89 17.77 20.92
CA CYS A 76 -1.50 17.53 19.61
C CYS A 76 -0.93 18.60 18.67
N GLY A 77 0.14 18.31 17.93
CA GLY A 77 0.71 19.33 17.06
C GLY A 77 1.92 18.92 16.21
N ASN A 78 2.01 19.57 15.03
CA ASN A 78 2.93 19.45 13.89
C ASN A 78 4.46 19.59 14.17
N ASN A 79 4.94 19.44 15.40
CA ASN A 79 6.33 19.80 15.76
C ASN A 79 7.38 18.69 15.59
N PHE A 80 7.13 17.70 14.73
CA PHE A 80 8.22 16.90 14.15
C PHE A 80 8.40 17.31 12.69
N ASN A 81 9.45 18.10 12.45
CA ASN A 81 9.78 18.69 11.14
C ASN A 81 10.04 17.69 9.99
N ASN A 82 9.83 16.37 10.16
CA ASN A 82 10.20 15.34 9.18
C ASN A 82 9.15 14.24 8.92
N VAL A 83 7.92 14.34 9.47
CA VAL A 83 6.85 13.39 9.12
C VAL A 83 5.62 14.19 8.71
N GLN A 84 5.52 14.50 7.41
CA GLN A 84 4.26 14.98 6.83
C GLN A 84 3.41 13.76 6.48
N THR A 85 2.63 13.28 7.44
CA THR A 85 1.47 12.46 7.15
C THR A 85 0.25 13.31 7.45
N GLY A 86 -0.71 13.36 6.53
CA GLY A 86 -2.01 14.01 6.75
C GLY A 86 -2.89 13.20 7.70
N SER A 87 -2.30 12.62 8.75
CA SER A 87 -2.90 11.62 9.63
C SER A 87 -3.05 12.14 11.06
N ASN A 88 -4.09 11.68 11.73
CA ASN A 88 -4.55 12.19 13.02
C ASN A 88 -3.81 11.49 14.16
N MET A 89 -2.55 11.85 14.36
CA MET A 89 -1.70 11.23 15.36
C MET A 89 -2.10 11.64 16.78
N ILE A 90 -2.48 10.68 17.62
CA ILE A 90 -2.54 10.87 19.06
C ILE A 90 -1.16 10.54 19.64
N ARG A 91 -0.45 11.57 20.11
CA ARG A 91 0.88 11.44 20.71
C ARG A 91 0.90 11.79 22.19
N PHE A 92 1.52 10.93 22.98
CA PHE A 92 1.86 11.23 24.38
C PHE A 92 3.35 11.42 24.57
N CYS A 93 3.75 12.62 24.98
CA CYS A 93 5.10 12.94 25.43
C CYS A 93 5.06 13.38 26.90
N GLY A 94 5.55 12.56 27.82
CA GLY A 94 5.68 12.98 29.22
C GLY A 94 6.75 14.07 29.35
N THR A 95 6.43 15.22 29.95
CA THR A 95 7.41 16.31 30.11
C THR A 95 8.29 16.23 31.35
N GLN A 96 7.99 15.38 32.34
CA GLN A 96 8.81 15.17 33.54
C GLN A 96 8.63 13.76 34.12
N TRP A 97 9.45 13.45 35.13
CA TRP A 97 9.72 12.17 35.81
C TRP A 97 8.53 11.38 36.43
N ASP A 98 7.29 11.63 36.02
CA ASP A 98 6.07 11.17 36.68
C ASP A 98 5.13 10.38 35.76
N ASP A 99 4.29 9.52 36.35
CA ASP A 99 3.33 8.67 35.63
C ASP A 99 2.17 9.49 35.08
N SER A 100 1.86 9.33 33.78
CA SER A 100 0.70 9.95 33.12
C SER A 100 -0.08 8.95 32.29
N SER A 101 -1.37 9.21 32.06
CA SER A 101 -2.19 8.34 31.20
C SER A 101 -3.33 9.09 30.52
N LEU A 102 -3.65 8.66 29.30
CA LEU A 102 -4.90 8.97 28.60
C LEU A 102 -5.66 7.69 28.37
N GLU A 103 -6.97 7.74 28.56
CA GLU A 103 -7.85 6.61 28.37
C GLU A 103 -9.01 7.02 27.48
N LEU A 104 -9.10 6.37 26.31
CA LEU A 104 -10.26 6.38 25.43
C LEU A 104 -11.26 5.37 25.98
N ASN A 105 -12.37 5.85 26.54
CA ASN A 105 -13.43 4.96 26.98
C ASN A 105 -14.19 4.44 25.77
N LEU A 106 -14.14 3.13 25.55
CA LEU A 106 -14.95 2.40 24.57
C LEU A 106 -16.33 2.01 25.11
N LYS A 107 -16.75 2.62 26.24
CA LYS A 107 -18.06 2.39 26.84
C LYS A 107 -19.16 3.03 26.00
N GLN A 108 -20.34 2.42 26.00
CA GLN A 108 -21.52 2.92 25.29
C GLN A 108 -21.80 4.42 25.52
N SER A 109 -21.68 4.90 26.77
CA SER A 109 -21.93 6.30 27.12
C SER A 109 -20.91 7.30 26.58
N ALA A 110 -19.72 6.82 26.23
CA ALA A 110 -18.61 7.59 25.70
C ALA A 110 -18.70 7.69 24.17
N ILE A 111 -19.03 6.57 23.52
CA ILE A 111 -19.15 6.48 22.05
C ILE A 111 -20.42 7.15 21.53
N ALA A 112 -21.54 7.05 22.27
CA ALA A 112 -22.78 7.77 21.94
C ALA A 112 -22.64 9.30 21.82
N LYS A 113 -21.54 9.87 22.33
CA LYS A 113 -21.26 11.32 22.26
C LYS A 113 -20.42 11.73 21.05
N GLY A 114 -19.65 10.80 20.46
CA GLY A 114 -18.73 11.06 19.34
C GLY A 114 -19.09 10.37 18.03
N ILE A 115 -20.04 9.42 18.03
CA ILE A 115 -20.49 8.64 16.86
C ILE A 115 -22.03 8.56 16.88
N ASP A 116 -22.69 8.43 15.72
CA ASP A 116 -24.15 8.29 15.60
C ASP A 116 -24.70 7.18 16.52
N GLU A 117 -25.61 7.55 17.43
CA GLU A 117 -26.22 6.67 18.45
C GLU A 117 -26.90 5.41 17.85
N THR A 118 -27.35 5.46 16.59
CA THR A 118 -28.06 4.35 15.94
C THR A 118 -27.13 3.23 15.44
N VAL A 119 -25.85 3.53 15.23
CA VAL A 119 -24.86 2.58 14.70
C VAL A 119 -24.29 1.68 15.80
N TYR A 120 -24.23 2.17 17.05
CA TYR A 120 -23.39 1.58 18.10
C TYR A 120 -24.07 0.56 19.04
N ASP A 121 -25.40 0.56 19.15
CA ASP A 121 -26.11 -0.32 20.10
C ASP A 121 -25.86 -1.82 19.81
N GLY A 122 -25.55 -2.18 18.55
CA GLY A 122 -25.19 -3.54 18.14
C GLY A 122 -23.76 -3.95 18.51
N TYR A 123 -22.77 -3.09 18.27
CA TYR A 123 -21.34 -3.42 18.39
C TYR A 123 -20.96 -3.87 19.80
N MET A 124 -21.50 -3.22 20.84
CA MET A 124 -21.20 -3.61 22.22
C MET A 124 -21.68 -5.02 22.59
N THR A 125 -22.59 -5.61 21.83
CA THR A 125 -23.08 -6.98 22.04
C THR A 125 -22.54 -7.99 21.03
N ASP A 126 -21.80 -7.52 20.02
CA ASP A 126 -21.25 -8.32 18.94
C ASP A 126 -19.77 -8.62 19.16
N ASN A 127 -19.18 -9.54 18.38
CA ASN A 127 -17.74 -9.68 18.32
C ASN A 127 -17.11 -8.43 17.70
N ILE A 128 -16.17 -7.80 18.42
CA ILE A 128 -15.56 -6.53 18.03
C ILE A 128 -14.08 -6.68 17.71
N ALA A 129 -13.58 -5.88 16.78
CA ALA A 129 -12.17 -5.76 16.50
C ALA A 129 -11.77 -4.31 16.74
N VAL A 130 -10.66 -4.12 17.46
CA VAL A 130 -10.06 -2.81 17.69
C VAL A 130 -8.78 -2.76 16.86
N SER A 131 -8.80 -2.00 15.77
CA SER A 131 -7.63 -1.74 14.94
C SER A 131 -6.98 -0.41 15.33
N PHE A 132 -5.66 -0.33 15.28
CA PHE A 132 -4.87 0.89 15.40
C PHE A 132 -3.47 0.69 14.86
N GLN A 133 -2.85 1.75 14.38
CA GLN A 133 -1.43 1.77 14.05
C GLN A 133 -0.61 2.22 15.26
N TYR A 134 0.50 1.55 15.53
CA TYR A 134 1.41 1.94 16.60
C TYR A 134 2.87 2.04 16.14
N ALA A 135 3.57 3.04 16.68
CA ALA A 135 5.01 3.22 16.53
C ALA A 135 5.63 3.73 17.85
N ALA A 136 6.94 3.57 18.00
CA ALA A 136 7.69 4.08 19.15
C ALA A 136 8.84 4.99 18.70
N THR A 137 9.05 6.07 19.45
CA THR A 137 10.07 7.06 19.16
C THR A 137 11.19 7.00 20.18
N ALA A 138 12.45 6.97 19.73
CA ALA A 138 13.60 7.34 20.53
C ALA A 138 14.03 8.76 20.13
N ASP A 139 14.66 9.50 21.04
CA ASP A 139 15.44 10.67 20.65
C ASP A 139 16.87 10.48 21.13
N SER A 140 17.78 11.00 20.33
CA SER A 140 19.23 11.14 20.51
C SER A 140 19.65 12.01 21.69
N ASN A 141 18.72 12.71 22.35
CA ASN A 141 18.99 13.47 23.58
C ASN A 141 19.09 12.54 24.82
N ILE A 142 20.18 11.76 24.85
CA ILE A 142 20.54 10.70 25.82
C ILE A 142 20.62 11.20 27.29
N GLY A 143 20.67 12.51 27.54
CA GLY A 143 20.97 13.07 28.86
C GLY A 143 19.93 12.85 29.98
N ASN A 144 18.69 12.46 29.65
CA ASN A 144 17.55 12.53 30.58
C ASN A 144 16.69 11.25 30.70
N LYS A 145 17.10 10.11 30.12
CA LYS A 145 16.36 8.84 30.27
C LYS A 145 16.52 8.30 31.72
N GLN A 146 15.56 7.50 32.21
CA GLN A 146 15.72 6.73 33.46
C GLN A 146 15.90 5.24 33.13
N ASP A 147 16.53 4.49 34.04
CA ASP A 147 16.66 3.05 33.86
C ASP A 147 15.25 2.41 33.92
N GLY A 148 14.87 1.72 32.85
CA GLY A 148 13.62 0.98 32.78
C GLY A 148 12.36 1.77 32.39
N SER A 149 12.50 2.89 31.67
CA SER A 149 11.35 3.63 31.11
C SER A 149 10.44 2.73 30.24
N ARG A 150 9.14 2.92 30.38
CA ARG A 150 8.09 2.16 29.66
C ARG A 150 6.99 3.09 29.15
N ASN A 151 6.64 2.94 27.90
CA ASN A 151 5.38 3.44 27.35
C ASN A 151 4.50 2.22 27.07
N MET A 152 3.22 2.28 27.40
CA MET A 152 2.30 1.17 27.21
C MET A 152 0.98 1.62 26.56
N ILE A 153 0.43 0.79 25.68
CA ILE A 153 -0.99 0.81 25.29
C ILE A 153 -1.64 -0.40 25.93
N GLU A 154 -2.62 -0.20 26.78
CA GLU A 154 -3.40 -1.25 27.43
C GLU A 154 -4.80 -1.28 26.83
N LEU A 155 -5.30 -2.47 26.51
CA LEU A 155 -6.72 -2.70 26.27
C LEU A 155 -7.34 -3.21 27.56
N LEU A 156 -8.40 -2.55 27.99
CA LEU A 156 -9.04 -2.79 29.27
C LEU A 156 -10.45 -3.30 29.08
N THR A 157 -10.87 -4.15 30.01
CA THR A 157 -12.27 -4.47 30.23
C THR A 157 -13.04 -3.25 30.77
N ASP A 158 -14.36 -3.29 30.69
CA ASP A 158 -15.29 -2.29 31.22
C ASP A 158 -15.20 -2.04 32.72
N ASP A 159 -14.74 -3.01 33.50
CA ASP A 159 -14.37 -2.89 34.91
C ASP A 159 -12.96 -2.28 35.14
N GLY A 160 -12.30 -1.84 34.07
CA GLY A 160 -11.05 -1.07 34.10
C GLY A 160 -9.81 -1.93 34.35
N LYS A 161 -9.83 -3.20 33.93
CA LYS A 161 -8.71 -4.14 34.10
C LYS A 161 -8.02 -4.38 32.75
N PRO A 162 -6.70 -4.22 32.65
CA PRO A 162 -6.00 -4.52 31.41
C PRO A 162 -5.99 -6.03 31.17
N PHE A 163 -6.37 -6.47 29.97
CA PHE A 163 -6.23 -7.86 29.51
C PHE A 163 -5.07 -8.03 28.52
N MET A 164 -4.55 -6.92 27.99
CA MET A 164 -3.42 -6.88 27.06
C MET A 164 -2.67 -5.56 27.19
N ALA A 165 -1.36 -5.58 26.93
CA ALA A 165 -0.56 -4.38 26.76
C ALA A 165 0.47 -4.49 25.61
N PHE A 166 0.64 -3.42 24.84
CA PHE A 166 1.82 -3.18 24.00
C PHE A 166 2.78 -2.30 24.77
N GLU A 167 4.04 -2.68 24.90
CA GLU A 167 5.05 -1.95 25.69
C GLU A 167 6.25 -1.59 24.82
N ALA A 168 6.59 -0.31 24.77
CA ALA A 168 7.90 0.15 24.32
C ALA A 168 8.80 0.34 25.55
N TYR A 169 9.86 -0.47 25.63
CA TYR A 169 10.75 -0.57 26.79
C TYR A 169 12.18 -0.16 26.43
N THR A 170 12.79 0.66 27.29
CA THR A 170 14.22 0.97 27.27
C THR A 170 14.89 0.48 28.54
N LYS A 171 15.93 -0.36 28.39
CA LYS A 171 16.58 -1.06 29.51
C LYS A 171 17.33 -0.13 30.46
N ASP A 172 18.13 0.78 29.91
CA ASP A 172 18.95 1.71 30.68
C ASP A 172 18.96 3.10 30.05
N LYS A 173 19.27 4.10 30.86
CA LYS A 173 19.23 5.50 30.45
C LYS A 173 20.24 5.90 29.36
N ASN A 174 21.25 5.08 29.10
CA ASN A 174 22.28 5.37 28.11
C ASN A 174 22.08 4.55 26.82
N SER A 175 21.06 3.72 26.76
CA SER A 175 20.75 2.87 25.62
C SER A 175 19.81 3.57 24.65
N ASP A 176 20.15 3.49 23.37
CA ASP A 176 19.26 3.85 22.27
C ASP A 176 18.41 2.66 21.81
N ASP A 177 18.58 1.49 22.42
CA ASP A 177 17.82 0.29 22.06
C ASP A 177 16.41 0.35 22.67
N ILE A 178 15.41 0.56 21.82
CA ILE A 178 14.02 0.32 22.15
C ILE A 178 13.69 -1.15 21.86
N THR A 179 13.05 -1.80 22.84
CA THR A 179 12.39 -3.09 22.65
C THR A 179 10.88 -2.87 22.59
N LEU A 180 10.22 -3.35 21.54
CA LEU A 180 8.77 -3.40 21.45
C LEU A 180 8.30 -4.76 21.94
N ASN A 181 7.36 -4.77 22.87
CA ASN A 181 6.79 -5.97 23.45
C ASN A 181 5.27 -6.01 23.28
N LEU A 182 4.74 -7.20 23.09
CA LEU A 182 3.33 -7.52 23.32
C LEU A 182 3.22 -8.37 24.57
N ILE A 183 2.35 -7.96 25.49
CA ILE A 183 2.15 -8.56 26.80
C ILE A 183 0.70 -9.00 26.86
N ALA A 184 0.47 -10.31 26.78
CA ALA A 184 -0.82 -10.90 27.10
C ALA A 184 -0.91 -11.07 28.62
N LEU A 185 -1.98 -10.56 29.23
CA LEU A 185 -2.19 -10.67 30.68
C LEU A 185 -3.14 -11.84 30.97
N ASN A 186 -2.86 -12.60 32.02
CA ASN A 186 -3.74 -13.69 32.47
C ASN A 186 -4.80 -13.17 33.47
N GLU A 187 -5.59 -14.11 33.99
CA GLU A 187 -6.69 -13.90 34.95
C GLU A 187 -6.29 -13.07 36.19
N SER A 188 -5.04 -13.21 36.64
CA SER A 188 -4.49 -12.48 37.80
C SER A 188 -3.86 -11.13 37.43
N LYS A 189 -4.02 -10.69 36.17
CA LYS A 189 -3.34 -9.53 35.56
C LYS A 189 -1.82 -9.60 35.70
N THR A 190 -1.30 -10.81 35.76
CA THR A 190 0.13 -11.05 35.67
C THR A 190 0.45 -11.35 34.22
N GLU A 191 1.65 -10.94 33.80
CA GLU A 191 2.18 -11.30 32.49
C GLU A 191 2.05 -12.81 32.29
N ASN A 192 1.16 -13.19 31.37
CA ASN A 192 0.98 -14.56 30.97
C ASN A 192 2.10 -14.92 30.01
N VAL A 193 2.21 -14.11 28.96
CA VAL A 193 3.22 -14.24 27.93
C VAL A 193 3.66 -12.85 27.47
N ARG A 194 4.96 -12.71 27.24
CA ARG A 194 5.59 -11.53 26.66
C ARG A 194 6.31 -11.93 25.38
N TYR A 195 6.07 -11.16 24.33
CA TYR A 195 6.67 -11.37 23.03
C TYR A 195 7.44 -10.12 22.63
N GLU A 196 8.68 -10.31 22.20
CA GLU A 196 9.54 -9.23 21.68
C GLU A 196 9.22 -9.04 20.19
N LEU A 197 8.46 -7.99 19.86
CA LEU A 197 8.05 -7.65 18.49
C LEU A 197 9.22 -7.05 17.69
N ALA A 198 10.08 -6.27 18.35
CA ALA A 198 11.28 -5.67 17.78
C ALA A 198 12.34 -5.43 18.85
N LYS A 199 13.63 -5.49 18.47
CA LYS A 199 14.77 -5.34 19.39
C LYS A 199 15.87 -4.46 18.79
N GLY A 200 16.44 -3.57 19.60
CA GLY A 200 17.67 -2.86 19.25
C GLY A 200 17.49 -1.76 18.22
N ALA A 201 16.26 -1.23 18.11
CA ALA A 201 15.96 -0.15 17.19
C ALA A 201 16.31 1.19 17.84
N SER A 202 17.18 1.96 17.18
CA SER A 202 17.56 3.31 17.60
C SER A 202 16.50 4.37 17.33
N ASN A 203 15.50 4.05 16.49
CA ASN A 203 14.29 4.80 16.15
C ASN A 203 13.31 3.85 15.41
N ILE A 204 12.01 3.87 15.70
CA ILE A 204 10.97 3.06 14.99
C ILE A 204 9.97 4.01 14.29
N PHE A 205 10.45 5.12 13.74
CA PHE A 205 9.59 6.06 13.02
C PHE A 205 9.15 5.56 11.64
N ASP A 206 9.92 4.66 11.02
CA ASP A 206 9.72 4.27 9.62
C ASP A 206 8.71 3.12 9.43
N VAL A 207 8.19 2.53 10.51
CA VAL A 207 7.23 1.43 10.44
C VAL A 207 6.12 1.63 11.48
N LEU A 208 4.97 2.11 11.03
CA LEU A 208 3.71 1.96 11.76
C LEU A 208 3.29 0.50 11.65
N HIS A 209 3.21 -0.18 12.79
CA HIS A 209 2.67 -1.53 12.83
C HIS A 209 1.16 -1.44 13.01
N GLU A 210 0.41 -1.95 12.03
CA GLU A 210 -1.02 -2.13 12.16
C GLU A 210 -1.30 -3.25 13.15
N VAL A 211 -2.09 -2.97 14.18
CA VAL A 211 -2.53 -3.94 15.17
C VAL A 211 -4.03 -4.05 15.06
N THR A 212 -4.53 -5.29 15.04
CA THR A 212 -5.95 -5.58 15.18
C THR A 212 -6.13 -6.53 16.35
N VAL A 213 -6.98 -6.17 17.29
CA VAL A 213 -7.37 -7.03 18.40
C VAL A 213 -8.79 -7.50 18.19
N TYR A 214 -8.95 -8.77 17.80
CA TYR A 214 -10.23 -9.45 17.71
C TYR A 214 -10.68 -9.86 19.10
N VAL A 215 -11.88 -9.46 19.48
CA VAL A 215 -12.54 -9.71 20.75
C VAL A 215 -13.76 -10.54 20.44
N ASN A 216 -13.77 -11.78 20.91
CA ASN A 216 -14.93 -12.65 20.90
C ASN A 216 -15.70 -12.43 22.21
N ASN A 217 -16.83 -11.74 22.09
CA ASN A 217 -17.70 -11.45 23.23
C ASN A 217 -18.58 -12.65 23.61
N ASP A 218 -18.73 -13.66 22.74
CA ASP A 218 -19.51 -14.86 23.02
C ASP A 218 -18.80 -15.78 24.04
N ASP A 219 -17.47 -15.86 23.99
CA ASP A 219 -16.66 -16.69 24.89
C ASP A 219 -15.64 -15.90 25.74
N ASN A 220 -15.62 -14.57 25.63
CA ASN A 220 -14.72 -13.64 26.31
C ASN A 220 -13.25 -13.95 26.10
N THR A 221 -12.89 -14.21 24.84
CA THR A 221 -11.51 -14.40 24.42
C THR A 221 -11.09 -13.33 23.43
N TYR A 222 -9.79 -13.07 23.35
CA TYR A 222 -9.22 -12.16 22.36
C TYR A 222 -8.10 -12.83 21.58
N GLN A 223 -7.88 -12.34 20.38
CA GLN A 223 -6.77 -12.69 19.52
C GLN A 223 -6.17 -11.39 18.96
N VAL A 224 -4.85 -11.35 18.80
CA VAL A 224 -4.17 -10.16 18.30
C VAL A 224 -3.47 -10.51 17.00
N LYS A 225 -3.61 -9.60 16.04
CA LYS A 225 -2.90 -9.60 14.78
C LYS A 225 -2.05 -8.33 14.70
N VAL A 226 -0.80 -8.47 14.25
CA VAL A 226 0.14 -7.35 14.08
C VAL A 226 0.68 -7.39 12.66
N GLY A 227 0.13 -6.58 11.76
CA GLY A 227 0.63 -6.29 10.42
C GLY A 227 1.10 -7.47 9.55
N ALA A 228 1.83 -7.11 8.50
CA ALA A 228 2.35 -7.99 7.45
C ALA A 228 3.37 -9.05 7.91
N ASP A 229 3.94 -8.87 9.10
CA ASP A 229 4.79 -9.83 9.76
C ASP A 229 3.95 -10.49 10.85
N THR A 230 3.25 -11.56 10.48
CA THR A 230 2.91 -12.58 11.46
C THR A 230 4.27 -13.02 12.00
N LEU A 231 4.67 -12.46 13.14
CA LEU A 231 5.86 -12.90 13.85
C LEU A 231 5.78 -14.43 13.96
N ASP A 232 6.91 -15.11 13.90
CA ASP A 232 6.97 -16.53 14.24
C ASP A 232 6.73 -16.66 15.75
N ILE A 233 5.46 -16.64 16.12
CA ILE A 233 4.99 -16.69 17.49
C ILE A 233 4.17 -17.97 17.64
N GLY A 234 4.78 -18.99 18.24
CA GLY A 234 4.02 -20.14 18.72
C GLY A 234 2.80 -19.68 19.55
N ASN A 235 1.69 -20.44 19.54
CA ASN A 235 0.41 -20.14 20.21
C ASN A 235 -0.20 -18.72 19.99
N PHE A 236 0.35 -17.87 19.13
CA PHE A 236 -0.29 -16.63 18.72
C PHE A 236 -1.00 -16.87 17.39
N GLY A 237 -2.29 -16.53 17.37
CA GLY A 237 -3.31 -17.21 16.58
C GLY A 237 -4.30 -18.00 17.45
N ALA A 238 -3.98 -18.27 18.73
CA ALA A 238 -4.93 -18.85 19.67
C ALA A 238 -5.75 -17.78 20.39
N TRP A 239 -7.00 -18.13 20.70
CA TRP A 239 -7.89 -17.34 21.56
C TRP A 239 -7.38 -17.29 23.00
N ILE A 240 -7.14 -16.09 23.53
CA ILE A 240 -6.65 -15.83 24.88
C ILE A 240 -7.81 -15.36 25.77
N PRO A 241 -8.06 -15.99 26.94
CA PRO A 241 -9.12 -15.54 27.85
C PRO A 241 -8.90 -14.12 28.39
N MET A 242 -9.97 -13.32 28.48
CA MET A 242 -9.94 -11.96 29.07
C MET A 242 -10.06 -11.93 30.61
N SER A 243 -10.08 -13.09 31.28
CA SER A 243 -10.87 -13.27 32.51
C SER A 243 -10.50 -12.39 33.73
N THR A 244 -11.53 -12.14 34.56
CA THR A 244 -11.53 -11.19 35.69
C THR A 244 -11.92 -11.82 37.04
N SER A 245 -11.87 -13.15 37.18
CA SER A 245 -12.31 -13.92 38.36
C SER A 245 -11.24 -14.91 38.84
N ASP A 246 -10.96 -14.94 40.16
CA ASP A 246 -9.86 -15.68 40.80
C ASP A 246 -10.01 -17.23 40.84
N ASP A 247 -11.04 -17.81 40.21
CA ASP A 247 -11.35 -19.25 40.29
C ASP A 247 -10.97 -20.01 39.01
N VAL A 248 -9.71 -20.47 38.94
CA VAL A 248 -9.08 -21.24 37.84
C VAL A 248 -9.67 -22.67 37.67
N GLY A 249 -10.89 -22.91 38.15
CA GLY A 249 -11.51 -24.24 38.25
C GLY A 249 -12.81 -24.44 37.47
N ALA A 250 -13.37 -23.41 36.85
CA ALA A 250 -14.62 -23.51 36.11
C ALA A 250 -14.55 -22.72 34.81
N ALA A 251 -14.25 -23.41 33.70
CA ALA A 251 -14.40 -22.88 32.34
C ALA A 251 -15.87 -22.63 31.94
N SER A 252 -16.74 -22.22 32.87
CA SER A 252 -18.20 -22.17 32.66
C SER A 252 -18.91 -20.91 33.14
N GLN A 253 -18.20 -19.86 33.54
CA GLN A 253 -18.79 -18.51 33.62
C GLN A 253 -17.73 -17.51 33.17
N ALA A 254 -17.63 -17.33 31.86
CA ALA A 254 -16.94 -16.20 31.30
C ALA A 254 -17.58 -14.93 31.91
N SER A 255 -16.79 -14.02 32.47
CA SER A 255 -17.34 -12.80 33.07
C SER A 255 -18.00 -11.97 31.98
N ASP A 256 -19.08 -11.24 32.28
CA ASP A 256 -19.73 -10.31 31.34
C ASP A 256 -18.83 -9.09 30.95
N ALA A 257 -17.53 -9.16 31.24
CA ALA A 257 -16.58 -8.06 31.11
C ALA A 257 -16.17 -7.87 29.64
N LYS A 258 -16.75 -6.85 29.00
CA LYS A 258 -16.49 -6.48 27.61
C LYS A 258 -15.28 -5.56 27.52
N VAL A 259 -14.71 -5.36 26.33
CA VAL A 259 -13.73 -4.29 26.13
C VAL A 259 -14.36 -2.95 26.47
N GLY A 260 -13.69 -2.20 27.33
CA GLY A 260 -14.19 -0.98 27.94
C GLY A 260 -13.38 0.26 27.65
N SER A 261 -12.07 0.13 27.42
CA SER A 261 -11.22 1.28 27.07
C SER A 261 -9.89 0.88 26.42
N ILE A 262 -9.30 1.82 25.68
CA ILE A 262 -7.90 1.81 25.27
C ILE A 262 -7.18 2.85 26.11
N LYS A 263 -6.16 2.44 26.86
CA LYS A 263 -5.39 3.33 27.73
C LYS A 263 -3.96 3.41 27.29
N ILE A 264 -3.51 4.61 27.01
CA ILE A 264 -2.10 4.91 26.84
C ILE A 264 -1.55 5.29 28.22
N LYS A 265 -0.51 4.61 28.66
CA LYS A 265 0.13 4.81 29.96
C LYS A 265 1.63 5.02 29.79
N ASN A 266 2.13 6.09 30.41
CA ASN A 266 3.55 6.43 30.44
C ASN A 266 4.10 6.18 31.85
N VAL A 267 5.21 5.45 31.94
CA VAL A 267 5.93 5.17 33.19
C VAL A 267 7.41 5.54 33.00
N HIS A 268 7.82 6.63 33.66
CA HIS A 268 9.21 7.14 33.69
C HIS A 268 9.82 7.56 32.32
N SER A 269 9.09 8.19 31.40
CA SER A 269 9.63 8.60 30.08
C SER A 269 10.44 9.91 30.08
N SER A 270 11.15 10.15 28.97
CA SER A 270 11.82 11.41 28.63
C SER A 270 11.00 12.22 27.61
N TRP A 271 11.29 13.52 27.50
CA TRP A 271 10.52 14.53 26.73
C TRP A 271 10.19 14.15 25.28
N TYR A 272 10.92 13.22 24.65
CA TYR A 272 10.81 12.89 23.22
C TYR A 272 10.58 11.39 22.93
N GLY A 273 10.39 10.55 23.95
CA GLY A 273 10.04 9.13 23.77
C GLY A 273 8.55 8.88 24.01
N GLY A 274 7.84 8.42 22.98
CA GLY A 274 6.39 8.19 23.05
C GLY A 274 5.92 7.01 22.18
N ILE A 275 4.70 6.58 22.46
CA ILE A 275 3.93 5.71 21.56
C ILE A 275 2.97 6.59 20.77
N ILE A 276 2.90 6.35 19.47
CA ILE A 276 1.94 6.97 18.55
C ILE A 276 0.79 5.99 18.38
N LEU A 277 -0.45 6.46 18.52
CA LEU A 277 -1.64 5.76 18.04
C LEU A 277 -2.22 6.55 16.87
N ASP A 278 -2.51 5.83 15.79
CA ASP A 278 -3.15 6.38 14.60
C ASP A 278 -4.23 5.42 14.09
N ASN A 279 -5.20 5.93 13.34
CA ASN A 279 -6.31 5.16 12.74
C ASN A 279 -6.97 4.15 13.70
N VAL A 280 -7.37 4.62 14.89
CA VAL A 280 -8.16 3.77 15.78
C VAL A 280 -9.51 3.52 15.11
N GLU A 281 -9.88 2.26 14.94
CA GLU A 281 -11.14 1.85 14.34
C GLU A 281 -11.77 0.72 15.16
N LEU A 282 -13.08 0.83 15.38
CA LEU A 282 -13.86 -0.24 15.98
C LEU A 282 -14.71 -0.89 14.90
N SER A 283 -14.60 -2.20 14.78
CA SER A 283 -15.32 -2.97 13.76
C SER A 283 -16.03 -4.16 14.37
N LYS A 284 -17.13 -4.57 13.75
CA LYS A 284 -17.77 -5.87 14.00
C LYS A 284 -17.10 -6.88 13.09
N TRP A 285 -16.78 -8.06 13.62
CA TRP A 285 -16.22 -9.13 12.81
C TRP A 285 -16.97 -10.46 13.03
N THR A 286 -16.85 -11.35 12.06
CA THR A 286 -17.30 -12.75 12.15
C THR A 286 -16.17 -13.69 11.78
N GLU A 287 -16.08 -14.82 12.48
CA GLU A 287 -15.14 -15.89 12.14
C GLU A 287 -15.65 -16.60 10.89
N LEU A 288 -14.80 -16.67 9.86
CA LEU A 288 -15.00 -17.50 8.70
C LEU A 288 -14.25 -18.82 8.92
N SER A 289 -14.98 -19.93 8.79
CA SER A 289 -14.39 -21.27 8.85
C SER A 289 -14.15 -21.78 7.44
N PHE A 290 -12.90 -22.08 7.10
CA PHE A 290 -12.51 -22.61 5.80
C PHE A 290 -12.47 -24.13 5.84
N THR A 291 -13.26 -24.76 4.98
CA THR A 291 -13.35 -26.22 4.89
C THR A 291 -13.20 -26.70 3.44
N ASN A 292 -12.76 -27.94 3.25
CA ASN A 292 -12.56 -28.54 1.92
C ASN A 292 -11.71 -27.64 0.99
N PRO A 293 -10.38 -27.64 1.16
CA PRO A 293 -9.50 -26.74 0.43
C PRO A 293 -9.71 -26.89 -1.08
N ALA A 294 -9.72 -25.76 -1.79
CA ALA A 294 -9.88 -25.79 -3.23
C ALA A 294 -8.73 -26.55 -3.91
N VAL A 295 -9.09 -27.21 -5.01
CA VAL A 295 -8.14 -27.81 -5.93
C VAL A 295 -7.50 -26.75 -6.81
N ALA A 296 -6.32 -27.04 -7.33
CA ALA A 296 -5.64 -26.18 -8.29
C ALA A 296 -6.55 -25.83 -9.48
N PRO A 297 -6.38 -24.64 -10.09
CA PRO A 297 -7.07 -24.30 -11.33
C PRO A 297 -6.65 -25.26 -12.47
N ASP A 298 -7.56 -25.51 -13.42
CA ASP A 298 -7.27 -26.35 -14.59
C ASP A 298 -6.20 -25.75 -15.52
N LYS A 299 -5.85 -24.47 -15.31
CA LYS A 299 -4.86 -23.71 -16.07
C LYS A 299 -3.47 -23.86 -15.43
N ALA A 300 -2.55 -24.44 -16.20
CA ALA A 300 -1.17 -24.70 -15.73
C ALA A 300 -0.34 -23.43 -15.45
N MET A 301 -0.67 -22.29 -16.08
CA MET A 301 0.02 -21.01 -15.91
C MET A 301 -0.82 -20.05 -15.08
N SER A 302 -1.12 -20.47 -13.84
CA SER A 302 -1.86 -19.66 -12.89
C SER A 302 -1.10 -19.48 -11.58
N MET A 303 -1.13 -18.26 -11.06
CA MET A 303 -0.86 -18.02 -9.65
C MET A 303 -2.15 -18.20 -8.88
N TRP A 304 -2.13 -18.92 -7.76
CA TRP A 304 -3.36 -19.22 -7.02
C TRP A 304 -3.11 -19.48 -5.54
N TYR A 305 -4.14 -19.25 -4.75
CA TYR A 305 -4.10 -19.17 -3.28
C TYR A 305 -5.42 -19.71 -2.69
N ARG A 306 -5.35 -20.20 -1.44
CA ARG A 306 -6.50 -20.78 -0.72
C ARG A 306 -7.15 -19.87 0.32
N MET A 307 -6.62 -18.66 0.48
CA MET A 307 -7.15 -17.64 1.38
C MET A 307 -7.19 -16.29 0.64
N PRO A 308 -8.09 -15.36 1.04
CA PRO A 308 -8.03 -13.96 0.63
C PRO A 308 -6.69 -13.31 0.92
N ALA A 309 -6.42 -12.18 0.26
CA ALA A 309 -5.27 -11.36 0.59
C ALA A 309 -5.54 -10.57 1.89
N GLU A 310 -4.59 -10.59 2.82
CA GLU A 310 -4.67 -9.83 4.07
C GLU A 310 -3.90 -8.51 3.99
N ARG A 311 -3.03 -8.38 3.00
CA ARG A 311 -2.23 -7.17 2.71
C ARG A 311 -2.12 -6.95 1.22
N TRP A 312 -1.86 -5.71 0.83
CA TRP A 312 -1.73 -5.31 -0.57
C TRP A 312 -0.76 -6.19 -1.37
N ALA A 313 0.41 -6.54 -0.80
CA ALA A 313 1.42 -7.38 -1.45
C ALA A 313 0.98 -8.83 -1.74
N GLN A 314 -0.10 -9.31 -1.10
CA GLN A 314 -0.67 -10.64 -1.37
C GLN A 314 -1.77 -10.60 -2.43
N SER A 315 -2.29 -9.41 -2.77
CA SER A 315 -3.38 -9.25 -3.73
C SER A 315 -2.93 -9.55 -5.17
N ILE A 316 -3.89 -9.79 -6.06
CA ILE A 316 -3.62 -10.13 -7.46
C ILE A 316 -3.52 -8.83 -8.29
N PRO A 317 -2.36 -8.54 -8.92
CA PRO A 317 -2.23 -7.38 -9.79
C PRO A 317 -2.85 -7.66 -11.16
N LEU A 318 -3.72 -6.74 -11.60
CA LEU A 318 -4.26 -6.65 -12.95
C LEU A 318 -3.90 -5.29 -13.55
N GLY A 319 -3.79 -5.21 -14.87
CA GLY A 319 -3.54 -3.94 -15.53
C GLY A 319 -3.67 -4.00 -17.04
N ASN A 320 -3.81 -2.83 -17.66
CA ASN A 320 -3.88 -2.68 -19.12
C ASN A 320 -2.80 -1.73 -19.69
N GLY A 321 -1.74 -1.46 -18.93
CA GLY A 321 -0.69 -0.50 -19.24
C GLY A 321 -1.02 0.94 -18.84
N ARG A 322 -2.26 1.24 -18.46
CA ARG A 322 -2.70 2.57 -17.99
C ARG A 322 -3.36 2.49 -16.62
N ILE A 323 -4.40 1.67 -16.51
CA ILE A 323 -5.12 1.37 -15.28
C ILE A 323 -4.47 0.16 -14.62
N GLY A 324 -4.16 0.28 -13.34
CA GLY A 324 -3.77 -0.81 -12.45
C GLY A 324 -4.89 -1.11 -11.45
N ALA A 325 -5.09 -2.38 -11.13
CA ALA A 325 -6.03 -2.82 -10.11
C ALA A 325 -5.44 -3.98 -9.30
N MET A 326 -5.61 -3.94 -7.98
CA MET A 326 -5.15 -4.97 -7.05
C MET A 326 -6.37 -5.66 -6.43
N VAL A 327 -6.58 -6.94 -6.74
CA VAL A 327 -7.75 -7.73 -6.33
C VAL A 327 -7.44 -8.50 -5.04
N TRP A 328 -8.11 -8.16 -3.94
CA TRP A 328 -7.87 -8.78 -2.64
C TRP A 328 -8.58 -10.13 -2.49
N GLY A 329 -9.84 -10.20 -2.94
CA GLY A 329 -10.63 -11.42 -3.00
C GLY A 329 -11.30 -11.79 -1.68
N GLY A 330 -11.61 -10.83 -0.83
CA GLY A 330 -12.29 -11.08 0.45
C GLY A 330 -13.72 -11.61 0.27
N ILE A 331 -14.37 -12.06 1.34
CA ILE A 331 -15.65 -12.80 1.24
C ILE A 331 -16.84 -11.90 1.55
N THR A 332 -16.98 -11.44 2.80
CA THR A 332 -18.07 -10.50 3.17
C THR A 332 -17.64 -9.04 3.08
N SER A 333 -16.34 -8.77 3.11
CA SER A 333 -15.73 -7.51 2.70
C SER A 333 -14.70 -7.79 1.61
N ASP A 334 -14.56 -6.93 0.60
CA ASP A 334 -13.55 -7.05 -0.45
C ASP A 334 -13.05 -5.66 -0.87
N THR A 335 -11.83 -5.61 -1.39
CA THR A 335 -11.17 -4.38 -1.80
C THR A 335 -10.62 -4.53 -3.21
N LEU A 336 -10.81 -3.48 -4.02
CA LEU A 336 -10.08 -3.29 -5.27
C LEU A 336 -9.26 -2.01 -5.15
N SER A 337 -7.95 -2.13 -4.95
CA SER A 337 -7.08 -0.95 -4.95
C SER A 337 -6.83 -0.50 -6.38
N LEU A 338 -6.97 0.80 -6.65
CA LEU A 338 -6.92 1.39 -7.98
C LEU A 338 -5.66 2.23 -8.16
N SER A 339 -5.13 2.21 -9.38
CA SER A 339 -4.04 3.07 -9.81
C SER A 339 -4.24 3.49 -11.26
N GLU A 340 -3.80 4.70 -11.59
CA GLU A 340 -3.79 5.22 -12.95
C GLU A 340 -2.41 5.82 -13.20
N VAL A 341 -1.73 5.39 -14.26
CA VAL A 341 -0.29 5.69 -14.47
C VAL A 341 0.00 7.19 -14.62
N THR A 342 -1.01 8.01 -14.95
CA THR A 342 -0.95 9.48 -15.06
C THR A 342 -1.44 10.22 -13.82
N ASP A 343 -1.78 9.51 -12.74
CA ASP A 343 -2.18 10.10 -11.46
C ASP A 343 -0.97 10.64 -10.68
N TRP A 344 -0.52 11.84 -11.05
CA TRP A 344 0.70 12.46 -10.53
C TRP A 344 0.41 13.81 -9.87
N SER A 345 1.05 14.04 -8.73
CA SER A 345 1.21 15.38 -8.17
C SER A 345 2.31 16.16 -8.91
N GLY A 346 2.40 17.47 -8.65
CA GLY A 346 3.42 18.33 -9.25
C GLY A 346 2.95 19.01 -10.54
N GLU A 347 3.89 19.53 -11.32
CA GLU A 347 3.57 20.34 -12.51
C GLU A 347 4.68 20.27 -13.57
N ASP A 348 4.33 20.66 -14.81
CA ASP A 348 5.25 20.68 -15.95
C ASP A 348 6.49 21.54 -15.68
N HIS A 349 7.62 20.86 -15.53
CA HIS A 349 8.91 21.43 -15.20
C HIS A 349 9.37 22.50 -16.22
N ARG A 350 9.07 22.28 -17.51
CA ARG A 350 9.50 23.15 -18.62
C ARG A 350 8.80 24.51 -18.55
N SER A 351 7.54 24.51 -18.12
CA SER A 351 6.71 25.72 -18.07
C SER A 351 7.14 26.70 -16.98
N LYS A 352 7.77 26.19 -15.91
CA LYS A 352 8.16 26.97 -14.72
C LYS A 352 9.65 27.27 -14.64
N ASN A 353 10.47 26.66 -15.48
CA ASN A 353 11.92 26.82 -15.47
C ASN A 353 12.55 26.52 -14.09
N LEU A 354 12.25 25.36 -13.52
CA LEU A 354 12.64 25.03 -12.15
C LEU A 354 14.13 24.65 -12.00
N ASP A 355 14.87 24.45 -13.10
CA ASP A 355 16.32 24.12 -13.07
C ASP A 355 17.21 25.31 -12.67
N ASN A 356 16.68 26.54 -12.70
CA ASN A 356 17.38 27.76 -12.31
C ASN A 356 16.37 28.90 -12.07
N ASP A 357 16.08 29.19 -10.80
CA ASP A 357 15.24 30.30 -10.34
C ASP A 357 15.99 31.67 -10.37
N GLY A 358 17.27 31.67 -10.76
CA GLY A 358 18.15 32.83 -10.80
C GLY A 358 18.73 33.21 -9.44
N SER A 359 18.53 32.41 -8.38
CA SER A 359 19.06 32.67 -7.04
C SER A 359 20.57 32.46 -6.94
N THR A 360 21.16 31.63 -7.81
CA THR A 360 22.58 31.28 -7.80
C THR A 360 23.23 31.33 -9.19
N ASP A 361 24.54 31.60 -9.22
CA ASP A 361 25.36 31.45 -10.42
C ASP A 361 25.81 29.98 -10.54
N ASN A 362 24.95 29.15 -11.14
CA ASN A 362 25.20 27.72 -11.37
C ASN A 362 26.55 27.46 -12.04
N TRP A 363 26.99 28.38 -12.92
CA TRP A 363 28.25 28.24 -13.63
C TRP A 363 29.46 28.48 -12.72
N ALA A 364 29.40 29.48 -11.85
CA ALA A 364 30.42 29.70 -10.84
C ALA A 364 30.52 28.49 -9.89
N ALA A 365 29.37 27.96 -9.44
CA ALA A 365 29.31 26.78 -8.58
C ALA A 365 29.95 25.54 -9.25
N LEU A 366 29.59 25.25 -10.51
CA LEU A 366 30.17 24.14 -11.28
C LEU A 366 31.70 24.30 -11.48
N ASN A 367 32.19 25.51 -11.73
CA ASN A 367 33.63 25.74 -11.85
C ASN A 367 34.34 25.55 -10.52
N ASN A 368 33.77 26.05 -9.43
CA ASN A 368 34.32 25.88 -8.09
C ASN A 368 34.36 24.39 -7.69
N LEU A 369 33.29 23.65 -8.00
CA LEU A 369 33.23 22.20 -7.83
C LEU A 369 34.36 21.49 -8.59
N ARG A 370 34.55 21.83 -9.88
CA ARG A 370 35.61 21.25 -10.71
C ARG A 370 37.00 21.56 -10.17
N GLU A 371 37.24 22.77 -9.68
CA GLU A 371 38.53 23.14 -9.07
C GLU A 371 38.77 22.45 -7.73
N GLU A 372 37.73 22.28 -6.90
CA GLU A 372 37.81 21.53 -5.65
C GLU A 372 38.14 20.04 -5.91
N MET A 373 37.45 19.42 -6.87
CA MET A 373 37.64 18.01 -7.24
C MET A 373 38.99 17.71 -7.89
N LYS A 374 39.73 18.72 -8.36
CA LYS A 374 41.10 18.56 -8.90
C LYS A 374 42.17 18.43 -7.81
N LYS A 375 41.87 18.73 -6.56
CA LYS A 375 42.84 18.65 -5.45
C LYS A 375 43.09 17.19 -5.08
N ASP A 376 44.29 16.92 -4.56
CA ASP A 376 44.64 15.59 -4.03
C ASP A 376 43.71 15.16 -2.87
N THR A 377 43.22 16.13 -2.11
CA THR A 377 42.25 15.94 -1.02
C THR A 377 41.13 16.98 -1.12
N PRO A 378 40.08 16.74 -1.92
CA PRO A 378 38.94 17.65 -2.03
C PRO A 378 38.23 17.81 -0.68
N ASP A 379 37.80 19.04 -0.38
CA ASP A 379 36.99 19.34 0.80
C ASP A 379 35.53 18.96 0.55
N ARG A 380 35.07 17.88 1.20
CA ARG A 380 33.70 17.36 1.03
C ARG A 380 32.64 18.43 1.31
N SER A 381 32.82 19.27 2.34
CA SER A 381 31.84 20.30 2.69
C SER A 381 31.69 21.35 1.59
N LYS A 382 32.75 21.62 0.83
CA LYS A 382 32.68 22.52 -0.33
C LYS A 382 32.04 21.85 -1.53
N VAL A 383 32.34 20.57 -1.76
CA VAL A 383 31.67 19.78 -2.80
C VAL A 383 30.15 19.77 -2.56
N THR A 384 29.72 19.55 -1.31
CA THR A 384 28.33 19.70 -0.86
C THR A 384 27.74 21.06 -1.20
N GLN A 385 28.44 22.11 -0.78
CA GLN A 385 28.00 23.48 -0.97
C GLN A 385 27.80 23.78 -2.47
N TYR A 386 28.79 23.46 -3.31
CA TYR A 386 28.72 23.77 -4.74
C TYR A 386 27.64 22.97 -5.46
N LEU A 387 27.40 21.72 -5.09
CA LEU A 387 26.31 20.93 -5.66
C LEU A 387 24.94 21.45 -5.24
N SER A 388 24.79 21.90 -3.99
CA SER A 388 23.59 22.60 -3.53
C SER A 388 23.37 23.92 -4.27
N GLU A 389 24.43 24.70 -4.54
CA GLU A 389 24.34 25.95 -5.29
C GLU A 389 23.93 25.71 -6.76
N MET A 390 24.34 24.59 -7.37
CA MET A 390 23.95 24.21 -8.74
C MET A 390 22.49 23.76 -8.85
N GLY A 391 21.92 23.19 -7.78
CA GLY A 391 20.51 22.78 -7.72
C GLY A 391 19.52 23.93 -7.53
N GLY A 392 19.99 25.14 -7.18
CA GLY A 392 19.17 26.30 -6.79
C GLY A 392 18.45 26.11 -5.44
N GLU A 393 17.66 27.09 -4.98
CA GLU A 393 16.67 26.90 -3.89
C GLU A 393 15.46 26.04 -4.37
N GLY A 394 15.74 24.97 -5.14
CA GLY A 394 14.76 24.16 -5.84
C GLY A 394 13.56 23.79 -4.96
N ASN A 395 12.37 24.04 -5.50
CA ASN A 395 11.09 23.70 -4.88
C ASN A 395 11.11 22.25 -4.37
N SER A 396 10.54 22.02 -3.18
CA SER A 396 10.24 20.69 -2.61
C SER A 396 9.23 19.87 -3.43
N ASN A 397 8.96 20.25 -4.67
CA ASN A 397 7.88 19.71 -5.49
C ASN A 397 8.42 19.25 -6.85
N PHE A 398 8.89 18.01 -6.89
CA PHE A 398 9.18 17.29 -8.13
C PHE A 398 8.13 16.21 -8.42
N GLY A 399 6.97 16.23 -7.76
CA GLY A 399 5.84 15.34 -8.08
C GLY A 399 6.07 13.85 -7.79
N THR A 400 4.99 13.15 -7.48
CA THR A 400 5.00 11.71 -7.17
C THR A 400 3.77 11.05 -7.77
N ASN A 401 3.86 9.80 -8.22
CA ASN A 401 2.69 9.03 -8.62
C ASN A 401 1.89 8.64 -7.37
N ARG A 402 0.57 8.82 -7.39
CA ARG A 402 -0.32 8.47 -6.28
C ARG A 402 -1.22 7.27 -6.63
N PRO A 403 -1.70 6.53 -5.62
CA PRO A 403 -2.82 5.63 -5.83
C PRO A 403 -4.07 6.42 -6.20
N PHE A 404 -4.88 5.89 -7.12
CA PHE A 404 -6.14 6.54 -7.52
C PHE A 404 -7.19 6.45 -6.40
N GLY A 405 -7.12 5.40 -5.57
CA GLY A 405 -8.04 5.15 -4.47
C GLY A 405 -8.36 3.66 -4.32
N LYS A 406 -9.43 3.34 -3.60
CA LYS A 406 -9.92 1.97 -3.43
C LYS A 406 -11.42 1.92 -3.74
N LEU A 407 -11.89 0.78 -4.25
CA LEU A 407 -13.29 0.40 -4.18
C LEU A 407 -13.47 -0.57 -3.04
N GLU A 408 -14.42 -0.29 -2.15
CA GLU A 408 -14.71 -1.11 -0.99
C GLU A 408 -16.08 -1.75 -1.15
N PHE A 409 -16.12 -3.07 -1.09
CA PHE A 409 -17.33 -3.86 -1.25
C PHE A 409 -17.74 -4.46 0.09
N SER A 410 -19.01 -4.29 0.47
CA SER A 410 -19.63 -4.99 1.59
C SER A 410 -20.70 -5.93 1.05
N PHE A 411 -20.47 -7.24 1.16
CA PHE A 411 -21.38 -8.28 0.70
C PHE A 411 -22.28 -8.77 1.83
N ASN A 412 -23.57 -8.81 1.55
CA ASN A 412 -24.59 -9.21 2.52
C ASN A 412 -25.14 -10.61 2.23
N GLY A 413 -25.56 -11.32 3.28
CA GLY A 413 -26.29 -12.60 3.16
C GLY A 413 -25.41 -13.82 2.88
N MET A 414 -24.15 -13.80 3.31
CA MET A 414 -23.27 -14.97 3.28
C MET A 414 -23.27 -15.69 4.64
N ASP A 415 -23.15 -17.02 4.62
CA ASP A 415 -22.87 -17.83 5.80
C ASP A 415 -21.38 -17.78 6.15
N ASN A 416 -21.08 -17.90 7.45
CA ASN A 416 -19.72 -17.95 8.00
C ASN A 416 -18.93 -19.21 7.61
N ALA A 417 -19.61 -20.29 7.22
CA ALA A 417 -18.96 -21.53 6.77
C ALA A 417 -18.63 -21.44 5.28
N ILE A 418 -17.34 -21.33 4.97
CA ILE A 418 -16.82 -21.14 3.63
C ILE A 418 -16.12 -22.41 3.19
N SER A 419 -16.42 -22.88 1.97
CA SER A 419 -15.76 -24.05 1.43
C SER A 419 -15.27 -23.89 0.01
N GLY A 420 -14.18 -24.59 -0.30
CA GLY A 420 -13.57 -24.55 -1.63
C GLY A 420 -13.14 -23.15 -2.05
N TYR A 421 -12.70 -22.31 -1.11
CA TYR A 421 -12.19 -20.98 -1.43
C TYR A 421 -10.92 -21.09 -2.30
N ARG A 422 -10.89 -20.31 -3.38
CA ARG A 422 -9.74 -20.11 -4.25
C ARG A 422 -9.75 -18.71 -4.81
N ARG A 423 -8.59 -18.04 -4.80
CA ARG A 423 -8.32 -16.91 -5.69
C ARG A 423 -7.17 -17.26 -6.63
N SER A 424 -7.25 -16.81 -7.87
CA SER A 424 -6.27 -17.16 -8.90
C SER A 424 -6.15 -16.09 -9.98
N LEU A 425 -4.98 -16.00 -10.58
CA LEU A 425 -4.68 -15.21 -11.76
C LEU A 425 -4.28 -16.15 -12.89
N ASP A 426 -5.07 -16.19 -13.98
CA ASP A 426 -4.66 -16.81 -15.24
C ASP A 426 -3.73 -15.85 -16.00
N LEU A 427 -2.44 -16.19 -16.07
CA LEU A 427 -1.42 -15.35 -16.71
C LEU A 427 -1.59 -15.27 -18.23
N GLU A 428 -2.18 -16.31 -18.85
CA GLU A 428 -2.37 -16.37 -20.30
C GLU A 428 -3.48 -15.43 -20.77
N ASN A 429 -4.51 -15.27 -19.95
CA ASN A 429 -5.73 -14.52 -20.28
C ASN A 429 -5.89 -13.23 -19.45
N ALA A 430 -5.01 -12.98 -18.47
CA ALA A 430 -5.08 -11.88 -17.51
C ALA A 430 -6.48 -11.78 -16.85
N VAL A 431 -6.98 -12.91 -16.33
CA VAL A 431 -8.27 -12.97 -15.62
C VAL A 431 -8.01 -13.36 -14.18
N SER A 432 -8.38 -12.47 -13.25
CA SER A 432 -8.45 -12.83 -11.83
C SER A 432 -9.79 -13.51 -11.56
N THR A 433 -9.77 -14.61 -10.80
CA THR A 433 -10.97 -15.36 -10.43
C THR A 433 -10.93 -15.70 -8.95
N VAL A 434 -12.01 -15.36 -8.23
CA VAL A 434 -12.29 -15.79 -6.84
C VAL A 434 -13.49 -16.72 -6.86
N GLU A 435 -13.39 -17.88 -6.21
CA GLU A 435 -14.46 -18.86 -6.09
C GLU A 435 -14.56 -19.36 -4.66
N PHE A 436 -15.77 -19.50 -4.15
CA PHE A 436 -16.03 -20.13 -2.86
C PHE A 436 -17.49 -20.57 -2.77
N THR A 437 -17.82 -21.41 -1.79
CA THR A 437 -19.20 -21.84 -1.50
C THR A 437 -19.60 -21.38 -0.11
N SER A 438 -20.74 -20.72 -0.01
CA SER A 438 -21.37 -20.28 1.25
C SER A 438 -22.87 -20.60 1.19
N GLY A 439 -23.45 -21.17 2.26
CA GLY A 439 -24.86 -21.60 2.30
C GLY A 439 -25.26 -22.57 1.18
N GLY A 440 -24.33 -23.43 0.74
CA GLY A 440 -24.51 -24.36 -0.38
C GLY A 440 -24.58 -23.70 -1.77
N THR A 441 -24.35 -22.38 -1.87
CA THR A 441 -24.28 -21.65 -3.14
C THR A 441 -22.83 -21.37 -3.48
N LYS A 442 -22.41 -21.75 -4.69
CA LYS A 442 -21.08 -21.41 -5.21
C LYS A 442 -21.12 -20.00 -5.80
N TYR A 443 -20.26 -19.13 -5.32
CA TYR A 443 -20.04 -17.78 -5.85
C TYR A 443 -18.75 -17.75 -6.67
N THR A 444 -18.77 -16.99 -7.77
CA THR A 444 -17.61 -16.77 -8.63
C THR A 444 -17.51 -15.29 -8.96
N ARG A 445 -16.34 -14.70 -8.71
CA ARG A 445 -16.00 -13.31 -9.04
C ARG A 445 -14.88 -13.33 -10.07
N GLU A 446 -15.07 -12.64 -11.18
CA GLU A 446 -14.04 -12.47 -12.20
C GLU A 446 -13.70 -10.99 -12.33
N ALA A 447 -12.42 -10.66 -12.47
CA ALA A 447 -11.96 -9.30 -12.71
C ALA A 447 -10.95 -9.24 -13.86
N ILE A 448 -11.12 -8.26 -14.74
CA ILE A 448 -10.22 -7.94 -15.84
C ILE A 448 -10.02 -6.43 -15.94
N VAL A 449 -8.87 -6.01 -16.47
CA VAL A 449 -8.60 -4.62 -16.85
C VAL A 449 -8.31 -4.62 -18.35
N SER A 450 -9.31 -4.22 -19.15
CA SER A 450 -9.28 -4.36 -20.61
C SER A 450 -8.46 -3.24 -21.25
N ASN A 451 -7.44 -3.59 -22.05
CA ASN A 451 -6.75 -2.61 -22.90
C ASN A 451 -7.62 -2.17 -24.10
N PRO A 452 -8.31 -3.07 -24.83
CA PRO A 452 -9.19 -2.64 -25.93
C PRO A 452 -10.30 -1.68 -25.50
N ASP A 453 -10.90 -1.92 -24.33
CA ASP A 453 -12.07 -1.15 -23.86
C ASP A 453 -11.71 -0.04 -22.86
N GLN A 454 -10.48 -0.03 -22.35
CA GLN A 454 -9.98 0.97 -21.40
C GLN A 454 -10.77 1.06 -20.08
N VAL A 455 -11.32 -0.07 -19.61
CA VAL A 455 -12.12 -0.18 -18.37
C VAL A 455 -11.68 -1.35 -17.50
N ILE A 456 -12.02 -1.29 -16.22
CA ILE A 456 -12.07 -2.45 -15.33
C ILE A 456 -13.46 -3.07 -15.45
N ALA A 457 -13.54 -4.40 -15.61
CA ALA A 457 -14.79 -5.12 -15.62
C ALA A 457 -14.78 -6.23 -14.58
N LEU A 458 -15.74 -6.17 -13.66
CA LEU A 458 -15.95 -7.13 -12.57
C LEU A 458 -17.24 -7.90 -12.86
N LYS A 459 -17.22 -9.22 -12.78
CA LYS A 459 -18.40 -10.07 -12.92
C LYS A 459 -18.60 -10.91 -11.68
N TYR A 460 -19.76 -10.78 -11.06
CA TYR A 460 -20.20 -11.56 -9.92
C TYR A 460 -21.29 -12.51 -10.36
N SER A 461 -21.10 -13.81 -10.17
CA SER A 461 -22.06 -14.84 -10.56
C SER A 461 -22.21 -15.91 -9.48
N LYS A 462 -23.27 -16.70 -9.57
CA LYS A 462 -23.54 -17.78 -8.60
C LYS A 462 -24.14 -19.02 -9.25
N LYS A 463 -23.96 -20.15 -8.57
CA LYS A 463 -24.63 -21.43 -8.84
C LYS A 463 -25.21 -21.99 -7.55
N GLY A 464 -26.53 -21.95 -7.44
CA GLY A 464 -27.27 -22.33 -6.22
C GLY A 464 -28.49 -21.42 -6.01
N SER A 465 -29.11 -21.54 -4.84
CA SER A 465 -30.30 -20.77 -4.46
C SER A 465 -29.99 -19.37 -3.91
N GLY A 466 -28.76 -19.12 -3.47
CA GLY A 466 -28.32 -17.82 -2.96
C GLY A 466 -28.43 -16.69 -3.98
N LYS A 467 -28.31 -15.47 -3.47
CA LYS A 467 -28.43 -14.20 -4.19
C LYS A 467 -27.17 -13.36 -4.02
N ILE A 468 -26.97 -12.41 -4.93
CA ILE A 468 -25.84 -11.48 -4.88
C ILE A 468 -26.38 -10.12 -4.46
N SER A 469 -25.95 -9.68 -3.28
CA SER A 469 -26.26 -8.37 -2.71
C SER A 469 -24.97 -7.78 -2.15
N PHE A 470 -24.65 -6.55 -2.51
CA PHE A 470 -23.50 -5.84 -1.99
C PHE A 470 -23.66 -4.33 -2.14
N ASP A 471 -22.99 -3.61 -1.26
CA ASP A 471 -22.78 -2.18 -1.35
C ASP A 471 -21.33 -1.92 -1.79
N VAL A 472 -21.13 -0.92 -2.64
CA VAL A 472 -19.78 -0.49 -3.04
C VAL A 472 -19.67 1.01 -3.16
N ASN A 473 -18.56 1.56 -2.68
CA ASN A 473 -18.23 2.97 -2.76
C ASN A 473 -16.77 3.18 -3.19
N PHE A 474 -16.46 4.41 -3.64
CA PHE A 474 -15.08 4.87 -3.71
C PHE A 474 -14.67 5.29 -2.30
N ALA A 475 -13.63 4.67 -1.74
CA ALA A 475 -13.09 5.09 -0.46
C ALA A 475 -12.62 6.55 -0.58
N THR A 476 -13.27 7.45 0.16
CA THR A 476 -13.00 8.90 0.12
C THR A 476 -11.88 9.31 1.07
N GLU A 477 -11.50 8.43 1.99
CA GLU A 477 -10.47 8.64 2.99
C GLU A 477 -9.29 7.71 2.67
N GLU A 478 -8.06 8.21 2.84
CA GLU A 478 -6.79 7.56 2.45
C GLU A 478 -6.32 7.66 0.99
N THR A 479 -6.70 8.68 0.21
CA THR A 479 -5.84 9.10 -0.91
C THR A 479 -4.79 10.06 -0.37
N ASN A 480 -3.58 9.58 0.00
CA ASN A 480 -2.48 10.44 0.49
C ASN A 480 -2.14 11.52 -0.56
N GLY A 481 -2.79 12.67 -0.47
CA GLY A 481 -2.66 13.82 -1.37
C GLY A 481 -3.81 14.01 -2.36
N GLY A 482 -4.81 13.13 -2.40
CA GLY A 482 -6.00 13.29 -3.25
C GLY A 482 -7.21 13.81 -2.46
N THR A 483 -8.05 14.64 -3.07
CA THR A 483 -9.41 14.95 -2.55
C THR A 483 -10.42 14.61 -3.63
N GLY A 484 -11.51 13.95 -3.29
CA GLY A 484 -12.56 13.64 -4.25
C GLY A 484 -13.95 13.71 -3.65
N THR A 485 -14.94 13.87 -4.52
CA THR A 485 -16.35 13.83 -4.18
C THR A 485 -17.03 12.72 -4.95
N VAL A 486 -17.91 12.00 -4.26
CA VAL A 486 -18.74 10.96 -4.84
C VAL A 486 -20.15 11.50 -5.06
N THR A 487 -20.66 11.35 -6.28
CA THR A 487 -22.02 11.76 -6.63
C THR A 487 -22.75 10.66 -7.37
N ALA A 488 -24.05 10.53 -7.10
CA ALA A 488 -24.91 9.60 -7.80
C ALA A 488 -25.48 10.26 -9.08
N GLY A 489 -25.20 9.64 -10.22
CA GLY A 489 -25.89 9.89 -11.48
C GLY A 489 -27.22 9.12 -11.57
N GLU A 490 -27.84 9.11 -12.75
CA GLU A 490 -29.10 8.38 -12.96
C GLU A 490 -28.92 6.85 -12.82
N ASN A 491 -27.80 6.33 -13.32
CA ASN A 491 -27.51 4.91 -13.40
C ASN A 491 -26.02 4.59 -13.17
N TYR A 492 -25.27 5.52 -12.57
CA TYR A 492 -23.84 5.38 -12.32
C TYR A 492 -23.46 6.14 -11.04
N LEU A 493 -22.32 5.77 -10.46
CA LEU A 493 -21.61 6.53 -9.44
C LEU A 493 -20.46 7.29 -10.10
N GLU A 494 -20.26 8.55 -9.75
CA GLU A 494 -19.22 9.42 -10.28
C GLU A 494 -18.26 9.86 -9.16
N TRP A 495 -16.98 9.76 -9.47
CA TRP A 495 -15.86 10.32 -8.71
C TRP A 495 -15.31 11.53 -9.47
N ASP A 496 -15.18 12.66 -8.77
CA ASP A 496 -14.49 13.85 -9.25
C ASP A 496 -13.53 14.32 -8.17
N GLY A 497 -12.23 14.32 -8.48
CA GLY A 497 -11.18 14.63 -7.53
C GLY A 497 -9.95 15.28 -8.16
N ALA A 498 -8.91 15.40 -7.36
CA ALA A 498 -7.61 15.92 -7.77
C ALA A 498 -6.52 15.40 -6.84
N VAL A 499 -5.29 15.33 -7.36
CA VAL A 499 -4.08 14.96 -6.63
C VAL A 499 -3.18 16.16 -6.41
N TYR A 500 -2.57 16.22 -5.23
CA TYR A 500 -1.68 17.28 -4.77
C TYR A 500 -0.37 16.71 -4.23
N ASN A 501 0.63 17.58 -4.11
CA ASN A 501 1.91 17.21 -3.51
C ASN A 501 1.78 17.15 -1.96
N THR A 502 2.59 16.32 -1.29
CA THR A 502 2.57 16.21 0.19
C THR A 502 2.70 17.57 0.88
N ASP A 503 3.57 18.42 0.34
CA ASP A 503 3.99 19.68 0.96
C ASP A 503 3.14 20.89 0.53
N SER A 504 2.16 20.70 -0.37
CA SER A 504 1.36 21.80 -0.92
C SER A 504 -0.02 21.37 -1.44
N VAL A 505 -1.07 22.10 -1.06
CA VAL A 505 -2.44 22.00 -1.63
C VAL A 505 -2.59 22.57 -3.06
N THR A 506 -1.47 22.75 -3.76
CA THR A 506 -1.45 23.29 -5.10
C THR A 506 -0.59 22.40 -5.98
N ASN A 507 -1.14 21.97 -7.11
CA ASN A 507 -0.49 21.31 -8.26
C ASN A 507 -0.54 19.78 -8.29
N GLY A 508 -1.05 19.29 -9.42
CA GLY A 508 -1.19 17.90 -9.82
C GLY A 508 -2.33 17.77 -10.85
N VAL A 509 -2.75 16.55 -11.14
CA VAL A 509 -3.85 16.29 -12.08
C VAL A 509 -5.21 16.28 -11.38
N ASN A 510 -6.25 16.63 -12.11
CA ASN A 510 -7.62 16.27 -11.74
C ASN A 510 -7.87 14.80 -12.08
N THR A 511 -8.66 14.11 -11.26
CA THR A 511 -9.01 12.70 -11.41
C THR A 511 -10.51 12.53 -11.61
N PHE A 512 -10.89 11.57 -12.45
CA PHE A 512 -12.27 11.29 -12.80
C PHE A 512 -12.52 9.80 -12.76
N GLY A 513 -13.65 9.39 -12.19
CA GLY A 513 -14.05 7.99 -12.13
C GLY A 513 -15.54 7.83 -12.37
N TYR A 514 -15.92 6.75 -13.04
CA TYR A 514 -17.31 6.37 -13.26
C TYR A 514 -17.49 4.88 -13.03
N MET A 515 -18.55 4.51 -12.33
CA MET A 515 -18.90 3.12 -12.04
C MET A 515 -20.37 2.85 -12.33
N GLN A 516 -20.68 1.75 -13.00
CA GLN A 516 -22.04 1.31 -13.23
C GLN A 516 -22.17 -0.21 -13.09
N ALA A 517 -23.21 -0.66 -12.39
CA ALA A 517 -23.63 -2.06 -12.36
C ALA A 517 -24.75 -2.36 -13.36
N VAL A 518 -24.65 -3.52 -13.99
CA VAL A 518 -25.65 -4.13 -14.87
C VAL A 518 -26.07 -5.47 -14.26
N PRO A 519 -27.25 -5.54 -13.60
CA PRO A 519 -27.71 -6.75 -12.93
C PRO A 519 -28.53 -7.68 -13.85
N ASP A 520 -28.42 -8.98 -13.64
CA ASP A 520 -29.39 -9.99 -14.09
C ASP A 520 -30.33 -10.39 -12.94
N GLY A 521 -31.53 -9.80 -12.95
CA GLY A 521 -32.46 -9.85 -11.82
C GLY A 521 -31.99 -9.00 -10.63
N GLY A 522 -32.87 -8.82 -9.65
CA GLY A 522 -32.58 -7.91 -8.52
C GLY A 522 -32.73 -6.43 -8.90
N THR A 523 -32.16 -5.55 -8.08
CA THR A 523 -32.21 -4.09 -8.26
C THR A 523 -30.86 -3.45 -7.96
N VAL A 524 -30.58 -2.34 -8.63
CA VAL A 524 -29.42 -1.48 -8.35
C VAL A 524 -29.90 -0.05 -8.09
N THR A 525 -29.42 0.56 -7.02
CA THR A 525 -29.66 1.98 -6.69
C THR A 525 -28.35 2.69 -6.42
N TYR A 526 -28.33 4.00 -6.62
CA TYR A 526 -27.17 4.86 -6.39
C TYR A 526 -27.57 6.01 -5.48
N ASP A 527 -26.75 6.31 -4.48
CA ASP A 527 -26.89 7.51 -3.67
C ASP A 527 -25.52 8.06 -3.23
N LYS A 528 -25.50 8.99 -2.28
CA LYS A 528 -24.27 9.63 -1.79
C LYS A 528 -23.33 8.68 -1.05
N THR A 529 -23.83 7.52 -0.60
CA THR A 529 -23.08 6.50 0.14
C THR A 529 -22.50 5.44 -0.78
N GLY A 530 -23.00 5.32 -2.01
CA GLY A 530 -22.42 4.45 -3.03
C GLY A 530 -23.44 3.84 -3.99
N MET A 531 -23.05 2.69 -4.54
CA MET A 531 -23.89 1.82 -5.36
C MET A 531 -24.36 0.62 -4.54
N HIS A 532 -25.66 0.35 -4.58
CA HIS A 532 -26.31 -0.69 -3.79
C HIS A 532 -26.94 -1.72 -4.72
N VAL A 533 -26.49 -2.97 -4.61
CA VAL A 533 -26.97 -4.11 -5.40
C VAL A 533 -27.76 -5.04 -4.48
N LEU A 534 -28.99 -5.38 -4.87
CA LEU A 534 -29.86 -6.24 -4.08
C LEU A 534 -30.45 -7.39 -4.91
N ASP A 535 -30.31 -8.62 -4.39
CA ASP A 535 -30.98 -9.84 -4.84
C ASP A 535 -30.75 -10.29 -6.29
N ALA A 536 -29.59 -9.94 -6.86
CA ALA A 536 -29.22 -10.28 -8.21
C ALA A 536 -28.83 -11.77 -8.37
N ASN A 537 -28.94 -12.30 -9.59
CA ASN A 537 -28.41 -13.64 -9.93
C ASN A 537 -26.99 -13.55 -10.53
N GLU A 538 -26.72 -12.46 -11.24
CA GLU A 538 -25.42 -12.09 -11.79
C GLU A 538 -25.35 -10.57 -11.82
N VAL A 539 -24.17 -9.99 -11.63
CA VAL A 539 -23.96 -8.54 -11.75
C VAL A 539 -22.63 -8.30 -12.43
N VAL A 540 -22.63 -7.42 -13.43
CA VAL A 540 -21.41 -6.89 -14.03
C VAL A 540 -21.23 -5.46 -13.53
N VAL A 541 -20.09 -5.15 -12.93
CA VAL A 541 -19.70 -3.78 -12.57
C VAL A 541 -18.60 -3.34 -13.53
N ILE A 542 -18.83 -2.23 -14.23
CA ILE A 542 -17.83 -1.61 -15.11
C ILE A 542 -17.34 -0.33 -14.43
N VAL A 543 -16.02 -0.14 -14.41
CA VAL A 543 -15.36 1.03 -13.83
C VAL A 543 -14.44 1.65 -14.87
N SER A 544 -14.56 2.95 -15.08
CA SER A 544 -13.64 3.75 -15.90
C SER A 544 -13.02 4.83 -15.03
N ILE A 545 -11.69 4.96 -15.10
CA ILE A 545 -10.94 6.00 -14.38
C ILE A 545 -9.97 6.72 -15.33
N GLY A 546 -9.61 7.95 -15.01
CA GLY A 546 -8.64 8.74 -15.76
C GLY A 546 -8.30 10.06 -15.07
N THR A 547 -7.43 10.83 -15.71
CA THR A 547 -6.96 12.13 -15.21
C THR A 547 -7.07 13.20 -16.30
N ASP A 548 -6.73 14.46 -16.02
CA ASP A 548 -6.53 15.50 -17.04
C ASP A 548 -5.06 15.75 -17.40
N PHE A 549 -4.19 14.78 -17.17
CA PHE A 549 -2.75 14.87 -17.44
C PHE A 549 -2.45 15.35 -18.87
N LYS A 550 -1.70 16.45 -18.97
CA LYS A 550 -1.36 17.12 -20.24
C LYS A 550 0.13 17.47 -20.31
N ALA A 551 1.00 16.46 -20.37
CA ALA A 551 2.43 16.71 -20.62
C ALA A 551 2.77 16.88 -22.12
N ASN A 552 1.89 16.46 -23.05
CA ASN A 552 1.98 16.85 -24.46
C ASN A 552 0.60 16.82 -25.17
N GLU A 553 0.52 17.43 -26.36
CA GLU A 553 -0.72 17.54 -27.15
C GLU A 553 -1.30 16.21 -27.65
N ASN A 554 -0.50 15.15 -27.74
CA ASN A 554 -0.92 13.80 -28.15
C ASN A 554 -1.57 13.00 -27.01
N TYR A 555 -1.41 13.41 -25.75
CA TYR A 555 -1.90 12.69 -24.56
C TYR A 555 -3.20 13.27 -23.97
N ASN A 556 -3.93 14.08 -24.73
CA ASN A 556 -5.21 14.69 -24.29
C ASN A 556 -6.41 13.73 -24.34
N GLN A 557 -6.18 12.41 -24.24
CA GLN A 557 -7.22 11.37 -24.37
C GLN A 557 -7.87 10.99 -23.04
N ASN A 558 -7.24 11.30 -21.90
CA ASN A 558 -7.85 11.14 -20.59
C ASN A 558 -8.57 12.44 -20.25
N SER A 559 -9.90 12.43 -20.32
CA SER A 559 -10.75 13.55 -19.91
C SER A 559 -11.96 12.98 -19.19
N LYS A 560 -12.63 13.80 -18.37
CA LYS A 560 -13.88 13.43 -17.73
C LYS A 560 -14.91 12.89 -18.72
N GLU A 561 -15.05 13.56 -19.87
CA GLU A 561 -15.94 13.13 -20.97
C GLU A 561 -15.53 11.78 -21.56
N ASN A 562 -14.23 11.57 -21.80
CA ASN A 562 -13.74 10.31 -22.35
C ASN A 562 -13.91 9.14 -21.37
N CYS A 563 -13.70 9.36 -20.07
CA CYS A 563 -13.96 8.34 -19.05
C CYS A 563 -15.44 7.94 -19.03
N LYS A 564 -16.35 8.91 -19.17
CA LYS A 564 -17.79 8.62 -19.24
C LYS A 564 -18.14 7.86 -20.53
N ASN A 565 -17.58 8.27 -21.68
CA ASN A 565 -17.79 7.61 -22.95
C ASN A 565 -17.27 6.16 -22.96
N GLN A 566 -16.12 5.90 -22.33
CA GLN A 566 -15.56 4.56 -22.13
C GLN A 566 -16.50 3.68 -21.31
N LEU A 567 -17.01 4.20 -20.18
CA LEU A 567 -18.01 3.50 -19.37
C LEU A 567 -19.24 3.14 -20.22
N ASP A 568 -19.83 4.11 -20.91
CA ASP A 568 -21.06 3.91 -21.68
C ASP A 568 -20.89 2.91 -22.83
N ALA A 569 -19.75 2.97 -23.53
CA ALA A 569 -19.41 2.03 -24.60
C ALA A 569 -19.22 0.61 -24.06
N ALA A 570 -18.52 0.45 -22.93
CA ALA A 570 -18.29 -0.84 -22.30
C ALA A 570 -19.61 -1.45 -21.76
N VAL A 571 -20.45 -0.65 -21.10
CA VAL A 571 -21.78 -1.10 -20.65
C VAL A 571 -22.63 -1.58 -21.82
N ALA A 572 -22.62 -0.85 -22.95
CA ALA A 572 -23.37 -1.24 -24.15
C ALA A 572 -22.82 -2.50 -24.83
N LYS A 573 -21.50 -2.72 -24.79
CA LYS A 573 -20.84 -3.92 -25.33
C LYS A 573 -21.13 -5.17 -24.48
N GLY A 574 -21.11 -5.02 -23.16
CA GLY A 574 -21.38 -6.11 -22.21
C GLY A 574 -20.16 -7.01 -21.95
N TYR A 575 -20.16 -7.65 -20.77
CA TYR A 575 -19.00 -8.36 -20.23
C TYR A 575 -18.45 -9.48 -21.12
N SER A 576 -19.33 -10.27 -21.77
CA SER A 576 -18.89 -11.41 -22.58
C SER A 576 -17.99 -10.98 -23.74
N ASP A 577 -18.35 -9.89 -24.41
CA ASP A 577 -17.61 -9.39 -25.57
C ASP A 577 -16.34 -8.64 -25.11
N ILE A 578 -16.42 -7.86 -24.02
CA ILE A 578 -15.23 -7.24 -23.38
C ILE A 578 -14.21 -8.33 -23.01
N LYS A 579 -14.64 -9.41 -22.35
CA LYS A 579 -13.75 -10.50 -21.95
C LYS A 579 -13.14 -11.20 -23.16
N ALA A 580 -13.93 -11.43 -24.22
CA ALA A 580 -13.42 -12.05 -25.44
C ALA A 580 -12.31 -11.21 -26.08
N GLU A 581 -12.53 -9.91 -26.25
CA GLU A 581 -11.52 -8.99 -26.80
C GLU A 581 -10.29 -8.86 -25.89
N HIS A 582 -10.49 -8.73 -24.58
CA HIS A 582 -9.41 -8.71 -23.58
C HIS A 582 -8.53 -9.96 -23.65
N THR A 583 -9.13 -11.15 -23.66
CA THR A 583 -8.36 -12.40 -23.71
C THR A 583 -7.66 -12.60 -25.04
N GLU A 584 -8.25 -12.20 -26.17
CA GLU A 584 -7.58 -12.20 -27.47
C GLU A 584 -6.37 -11.25 -27.48
N ASP A 585 -6.54 -10.04 -26.94
CA ASP A 585 -5.49 -9.02 -26.82
C ASP A 585 -4.29 -9.52 -26.00
N VAL A 586 -4.54 -10.03 -24.79
CA VAL A 586 -3.49 -10.50 -23.87
C VAL A 586 -2.82 -11.77 -24.39
N SER A 587 -3.60 -12.76 -24.82
CA SER A 587 -3.05 -14.06 -25.24
C SER A 587 -2.18 -13.93 -26.49
N LYS A 588 -2.47 -12.98 -27.39
CA LYS A 588 -1.64 -12.65 -28.56
C LYS A 588 -0.25 -12.16 -28.17
N LEU A 589 -0.07 -11.56 -27.00
CA LEU A 589 1.22 -11.14 -26.44
C LEU A 589 1.87 -12.24 -25.62
N PHE A 590 1.11 -12.84 -24.71
CA PHE A 590 1.60 -13.85 -23.79
C PHE A 590 2.10 -15.10 -24.53
N ASN A 591 1.33 -15.59 -25.52
CA ASN A 591 1.63 -16.84 -26.23
C ASN A 591 2.77 -16.74 -27.26
N ARG A 592 3.40 -15.57 -27.43
CA ARG A 592 4.60 -15.41 -28.26
C ARG A 592 5.82 -16.15 -27.71
N MET A 593 5.82 -16.47 -26.42
CA MET A 593 6.90 -17.18 -25.76
C MET A 593 6.36 -18.17 -24.73
N LYS A 594 6.89 -19.38 -24.77
CA LYS A 594 6.63 -20.45 -23.80
C LYS A 594 7.95 -20.81 -23.12
N VAL A 595 7.95 -20.85 -21.79
CA VAL A 595 9.08 -21.31 -20.98
C VAL A 595 8.65 -22.52 -20.18
N GLU A 596 9.40 -23.61 -20.30
CA GLU A 596 9.23 -24.84 -19.55
C GLU A 596 10.60 -25.34 -19.09
N ILE A 597 10.83 -25.28 -17.78
CA ILE A 597 12.00 -25.83 -17.11
C ILE A 597 11.48 -27.05 -16.33
N GLY A 598 12.09 -28.23 -16.51
CA GLY A 598 11.55 -29.50 -16.00
C GLY A 598 11.23 -29.47 -14.51
N ALA A 599 10.08 -30.05 -14.14
CA ALA A 599 9.65 -30.16 -12.74
C ALA A 599 10.47 -31.23 -11.98
N LYS A 600 10.63 -31.02 -10.67
CA LYS A 600 11.03 -32.07 -9.72
C LYS A 600 9.81 -32.45 -8.89
N ASP A 601 9.80 -33.67 -8.36
CA ASP A 601 8.64 -34.21 -7.61
C ASP A 601 8.43 -33.54 -6.23
N GLU A 602 9.38 -32.71 -5.75
CA GLU A 602 9.36 -32.11 -4.40
C GLU A 602 8.37 -30.94 -4.25
N LEU A 603 8.12 -30.19 -5.33
CA LEU A 603 7.14 -29.09 -5.36
C LEU A 603 6.14 -29.39 -6.48
N LYS A 604 4.88 -29.60 -6.11
CA LYS A 604 3.85 -29.97 -7.08
C LYS A 604 3.31 -28.72 -7.74
N SER A 605 3.09 -28.78 -9.05
CA SER A 605 2.39 -27.71 -9.79
C SER A 605 0.97 -27.48 -9.26
N GLU A 606 0.41 -28.48 -8.59
CA GLU A 606 -0.92 -28.46 -7.99
C GLU A 606 -0.95 -27.84 -6.58
N ASP A 607 0.19 -27.39 -6.03
CA ASP A 607 0.23 -26.69 -4.75
C ASP A 607 0.01 -25.17 -4.94
N PRO A 608 -0.59 -24.48 -3.94
CA PRO A 608 -0.74 -23.03 -3.95
C PRO A 608 0.59 -22.29 -4.11
N THR A 609 0.56 -21.10 -4.71
CA THR A 609 1.77 -20.35 -5.09
C THR A 609 2.57 -19.87 -3.87
N ASP A 610 1.86 -19.43 -2.84
CA ASP A 610 2.39 -19.11 -1.51
C ASP A 610 3.04 -20.32 -0.83
N VAL A 611 2.35 -21.48 -0.79
CA VAL A 611 2.90 -22.71 -0.20
C VAL A 611 4.19 -23.14 -0.88
N ARG A 612 4.26 -23.04 -2.22
CA ARG A 612 5.48 -23.33 -2.98
C ARG A 612 6.61 -22.36 -2.66
N TYR A 613 6.29 -21.06 -2.53
CA TYR A 613 7.26 -20.03 -2.17
C TYR A 613 7.80 -20.21 -0.75
N GLU A 614 6.93 -20.53 0.21
CA GLU A 614 7.31 -20.80 1.61
C GLU A 614 8.24 -22.00 1.71
N ALA A 615 7.91 -23.10 1.03
CA ALA A 615 8.80 -24.27 0.99
C ALA A 615 10.19 -23.92 0.43
N ILE A 616 10.26 -23.10 -0.63
CA ILE A 616 11.53 -22.60 -1.19
C ILE A 616 12.30 -21.77 -0.16
N ARG A 617 11.63 -20.82 0.50
CA ARG A 617 12.22 -19.99 1.56
C ARG A 617 12.80 -20.85 2.69
N ASP A 618 12.10 -21.92 3.03
CA ASP A 618 12.46 -22.84 4.12
C ASP A 618 13.49 -23.90 3.70
N GLY A 619 14.03 -23.79 2.48
CA GLY A 619 15.19 -24.53 2.01
C GLY A 619 14.91 -25.64 0.99
N ALA A 620 13.66 -25.78 0.51
CA ALA A 620 13.36 -26.66 -0.61
C ALA A 620 14.07 -26.16 -1.88
N GLU A 621 14.51 -27.09 -2.73
CA GLU A 621 15.08 -26.69 -4.02
C GLU A 621 13.98 -26.11 -4.93
N ILE A 622 14.25 -24.96 -5.53
CA ILE A 622 13.35 -24.34 -6.50
C ILE A 622 13.14 -25.30 -7.67
N ASP A 623 11.90 -25.72 -7.90
CA ASP A 623 11.56 -26.60 -9.01
C ASP A 623 11.43 -25.81 -10.33
N GLY A 624 11.67 -26.47 -11.47
CA GLY A 624 11.64 -25.80 -12.77
C GLY A 624 10.27 -25.26 -13.19
N SER A 625 9.17 -25.87 -12.72
CA SER A 625 7.83 -25.33 -12.98
C SER A 625 7.59 -24.02 -12.22
N PHE A 626 8.15 -23.84 -11.01
CA PHE A 626 8.08 -22.55 -10.30
C PHE A 626 8.92 -21.49 -11.02
N MET A 627 10.12 -21.85 -11.49
CA MET A 627 10.95 -20.94 -12.31
C MET A 627 10.23 -20.52 -13.60
N SER A 628 9.53 -21.47 -14.23
CA SER A 628 8.74 -21.20 -15.45
C SER A 628 7.58 -20.26 -15.15
N LEU A 629 6.85 -20.50 -14.06
CA LEU A 629 5.76 -19.63 -13.59
C LEU A 629 6.28 -18.23 -13.28
N TRP A 630 7.39 -18.10 -12.54
CA TRP A 630 7.95 -16.81 -12.15
C TRP A 630 8.42 -15.98 -13.35
N TYR A 631 9.08 -16.63 -14.33
CA TYR A 631 9.47 -15.95 -15.57
C TYR A 631 8.25 -15.50 -16.39
N GLN A 632 7.23 -16.35 -16.51
CA GLN A 632 6.00 -15.98 -17.21
C GLN A 632 5.20 -14.91 -16.45
N TYR A 633 5.26 -14.88 -15.13
CA TYR A 633 4.68 -13.83 -14.33
C TYR A 633 5.34 -12.48 -14.59
N ALA A 634 6.68 -12.43 -14.69
CA ALA A 634 7.37 -11.20 -15.10
C ALA A 634 6.95 -10.73 -16.50
N ARG A 635 6.75 -11.65 -17.46
CA ARG A 635 6.21 -11.30 -18.80
C ARG A 635 4.79 -10.79 -18.73
N TYR A 636 3.96 -11.39 -17.89
CA TYR A 636 2.61 -10.91 -17.61
C TYR A 636 2.62 -9.49 -17.04
N LEU A 637 3.46 -9.19 -16.05
CA LEU A 637 3.56 -7.85 -15.47
C LEU A 637 3.98 -6.81 -16.51
N MET A 638 4.86 -7.16 -17.45
CA MET A 638 5.19 -6.28 -18.59
C MET A 638 3.97 -6.01 -19.48
N ILE A 639 3.19 -7.05 -19.82
CA ILE A 639 1.96 -6.90 -20.62
C ILE A 639 0.92 -6.06 -19.86
N ALA A 640 0.75 -6.31 -18.57
CA ALA A 640 -0.22 -5.60 -17.74
C ALA A 640 0.20 -4.16 -17.40
N GLY A 641 1.51 -3.88 -17.36
CA GLY A 641 2.08 -2.62 -16.91
C GLY A 641 2.54 -1.67 -18.02
N SER A 642 2.89 -2.17 -19.21
CA SER A 642 3.40 -1.34 -20.31
C SER A 642 2.91 -1.83 -21.67
N ARG A 643 2.00 -1.05 -22.28
CA ARG A 643 1.39 -1.32 -23.58
C ARG A 643 1.76 -0.23 -24.58
N GLU A 644 1.68 -0.52 -25.87
CA GLU A 644 2.03 0.45 -26.93
C GLU A 644 1.29 1.79 -26.81
N ASN A 645 0.06 1.75 -26.28
CA ASN A 645 -0.81 2.90 -26.05
C ASN A 645 -0.75 3.44 -24.61
N SER A 646 0.15 2.95 -23.76
CA SER A 646 0.33 3.51 -22.42
C SER A 646 0.77 4.98 -22.51
N PRO A 647 0.15 5.89 -21.73
CA PRO A 647 0.47 7.31 -21.80
C PRO A 647 1.83 7.65 -21.15
N LEU A 648 2.28 6.82 -20.22
CA LEU A 648 3.55 6.93 -19.50
C LEU A 648 4.15 5.53 -19.31
N PRO A 649 5.49 5.41 -19.12
CA PRO A 649 6.13 4.14 -18.79
C PRO A 649 5.81 3.69 -17.37
N MET A 650 6.17 2.44 -17.05
CA MET A 650 6.14 1.92 -15.69
C MET A 650 7.09 2.70 -14.76
N ASN A 651 6.58 3.13 -13.60
CA ASN A 651 7.34 3.75 -12.52
C ASN A 651 7.99 2.68 -11.62
N LEU A 652 8.53 3.07 -10.46
CA LEU A 652 9.19 2.16 -9.50
C LEU A 652 8.33 0.95 -9.06
N LEU A 653 7.00 1.09 -9.03
CA LEU A 653 6.06 0.00 -8.71
C LEU A 653 5.32 -0.55 -9.93
N GLY A 654 5.78 -0.22 -11.15
CA GLY A 654 5.07 -0.55 -12.37
C GLY A 654 3.96 0.45 -12.63
N ILE A 655 2.71 0.00 -12.45
CA ILE A 655 1.51 0.86 -12.46
C ILE A 655 0.61 0.61 -11.24
N TRP A 656 1.10 -0.16 -10.26
CA TRP A 656 0.35 -0.54 -9.06
C TRP A 656 0.93 0.19 -7.86
N ASN A 657 0.19 1.14 -7.29
CA ASN A 657 0.69 1.98 -6.22
C ASN A 657 0.15 1.51 -4.86
N ASP A 658 1.04 1.17 -3.94
CA ASP A 658 0.74 0.68 -2.59
C ASP A 658 0.56 1.80 -1.56
N ASN A 659 0.70 3.06 -1.99
CA ASN A 659 0.69 4.25 -1.15
C ASN A 659 1.89 4.36 -0.18
N VAL A 660 2.89 3.48 -0.27
CA VAL A 660 4.09 3.52 0.57
C VAL A 660 5.20 4.25 -0.18
N ALA A 661 5.57 3.76 -1.38
CA ALA A 661 6.70 4.30 -2.13
C ALA A 661 6.54 5.78 -2.51
N CYS A 662 5.30 6.24 -2.71
CA CYS A 662 5.01 7.62 -3.07
C CYS A 662 5.16 8.62 -1.90
N ASN A 663 5.28 8.12 -0.67
CA ASN A 663 5.53 8.89 0.55
C ASN A 663 6.97 8.72 1.09
N MET A 664 7.81 7.95 0.39
CA MET A 664 9.23 7.80 0.69
C MET A 664 10.07 8.78 -0.15
N ALA A 665 11.36 8.93 0.18
CA ALA A 665 12.28 9.82 -0.53
C ALA A 665 12.46 9.51 -2.04
N TRP A 666 12.11 8.30 -2.49
CA TRP A 666 12.13 7.90 -3.91
C TRP A 666 10.81 8.19 -4.65
N THR A 667 9.76 8.62 -3.94
CA THR A 667 8.53 9.24 -4.50
C THR A 667 7.87 8.51 -5.67
N CYS A 668 7.83 7.17 -5.66
CA CYS A 668 7.27 6.34 -6.75
C CYS A 668 7.63 6.87 -8.16
N ASP A 669 8.89 7.30 -8.31
CA ASP A 669 9.35 8.11 -9.43
C ASP A 669 9.82 7.27 -10.64
N TYR A 670 10.53 7.91 -11.57
CA TYR A 670 11.39 7.23 -12.52
C TYR A 670 12.85 7.41 -12.10
N HIS A 671 13.44 6.36 -11.52
CA HIS A 671 14.85 6.33 -11.15
C HIS A 671 15.72 5.83 -12.31
N LEU A 672 16.66 6.65 -12.77
CA LEU A 672 17.42 6.49 -14.01
C LEU A 672 18.86 6.00 -13.82
N ASP A 673 19.26 5.60 -12.61
CA ASP A 673 20.56 5.03 -12.32
C ASP A 673 20.56 3.49 -12.25
N VAL A 674 19.38 2.85 -12.38
CA VAL A 674 19.21 1.43 -12.72
C VAL A 674 17.73 1.05 -12.91
N ASN A 675 16.80 1.59 -12.11
CA ASN A 675 15.46 1.02 -11.93
C ASN A 675 14.60 1.11 -13.20
N THR A 676 14.51 2.29 -13.81
CA THR A 676 13.68 2.51 -15.00
C THR A 676 14.23 1.72 -16.20
N GLN A 677 15.55 1.61 -16.32
CA GLN A 677 16.19 0.71 -17.29
C GLN A 677 15.83 -0.75 -16.99
N MET A 678 15.96 -1.17 -15.73
CA MET A 678 15.69 -2.55 -15.30
C MET A 678 14.26 -2.97 -15.61
N ASN A 679 13.29 -2.08 -15.41
CA ASN A 679 11.89 -2.31 -15.78
C ASN A 679 11.75 -2.78 -17.23
N GLN A 680 12.59 -2.27 -18.15
CA GLN A 680 12.49 -2.53 -19.58
C GLN A 680 13.40 -3.64 -20.12
N TRP A 681 14.42 -4.09 -19.38
CA TRP A 681 15.39 -5.07 -19.89
C TRP A 681 14.78 -6.35 -20.49
N MET A 682 13.61 -6.75 -20.00
CA MET A 682 12.94 -7.94 -20.49
C MET A 682 12.03 -7.72 -21.70
N SER A 683 11.59 -6.50 -22.01
CA SER A 683 10.59 -6.23 -23.06
C SER A 683 10.96 -6.92 -24.39
N ASN A 684 12.16 -6.61 -24.90
CA ASN A 684 12.65 -7.06 -26.19
C ASN A 684 13.05 -8.53 -26.15
N SER A 685 13.79 -8.95 -25.13
CA SER A 685 14.27 -10.33 -25.00
C SER A 685 13.15 -11.34 -24.74
N ALA A 686 12.01 -10.88 -24.21
CA ALA A 686 10.80 -11.67 -23.94
C ALA A 686 9.71 -11.52 -25.04
N ASN A 687 10.07 -10.97 -26.20
CA ASN A 687 9.21 -10.84 -27.39
C ASN A 687 7.99 -9.91 -27.21
N LEU A 688 8.21 -8.80 -26.51
CA LEU A 688 7.25 -7.74 -26.15
C LEU A 688 7.83 -6.35 -26.47
N SER A 689 8.47 -6.19 -27.64
CA SER A 689 9.14 -4.93 -28.01
C SER A 689 8.21 -3.72 -28.00
N GLU A 690 6.91 -3.89 -28.27
CA GLU A 690 5.91 -2.82 -28.20
C GLU A 690 5.73 -2.22 -26.79
N SER A 691 6.09 -2.96 -25.73
CA SER A 691 6.07 -2.47 -24.35
C SER A 691 7.17 -1.46 -24.04
N GLU A 692 8.14 -1.27 -24.94
CA GLU A 692 9.21 -0.26 -24.81
C GLU A 692 8.74 1.13 -25.27
N LEU A 693 7.71 1.18 -26.13
CA LEU A 693 7.26 2.41 -26.78
C LEU A 693 6.85 3.51 -25.79
N PRO A 694 6.20 3.23 -24.64
CA PRO A 694 5.88 4.26 -23.65
C PRO A 694 7.12 4.95 -23.09
N LEU A 695 8.19 4.20 -22.81
CA LEU A 695 9.45 4.78 -22.33
C LEU A 695 10.11 5.62 -23.43
N ILE A 696 10.18 5.10 -24.66
CA ILE A 696 10.78 5.83 -25.79
C ILE A 696 10.03 7.13 -26.06
N ASN A 697 8.69 7.09 -26.03
CA ASN A 697 7.85 8.27 -26.21
C ASN A 697 8.02 9.27 -25.07
N TYR A 698 8.12 8.81 -23.83
CA TYR A 698 8.42 9.66 -22.67
C TYR A 698 9.79 10.34 -22.81
N ILE A 699 10.84 9.57 -23.14
CA ILE A 699 12.20 10.10 -23.35
C ILE A 699 12.16 11.21 -24.41
N LYS A 700 11.54 10.92 -25.56
CA LYS A 700 11.49 11.86 -26.69
C LYS A 700 10.70 13.12 -26.37
N ASN A 701 9.49 12.98 -25.84
CA ASN A 701 8.53 14.08 -25.78
C ASN A 701 8.60 14.90 -24.49
N ILE A 702 9.17 14.33 -23.43
CA ILE A 702 9.19 14.92 -22.09
C ILE A 702 10.63 15.09 -21.60
N LEU A 703 11.40 14.00 -21.48
CA LEU A 703 12.71 14.03 -20.84
C LEU A 703 13.78 14.79 -21.65
N ILE A 704 13.88 14.57 -22.96
CA ILE A 704 14.83 15.27 -23.82
C ILE A 704 14.59 16.79 -23.79
N PRO A 705 13.37 17.31 -24.05
CA PRO A 705 13.09 18.74 -23.95
C PRO A 705 13.45 19.35 -22.60
N SER A 706 13.16 18.65 -21.50
CA SER A 706 13.54 19.12 -20.16
C SER A 706 15.05 19.10 -19.95
N GLY A 707 15.72 18.01 -20.34
CA GLY A 707 17.16 17.86 -20.19
C GLY A 707 17.97 18.87 -21.00
N GLN A 708 17.42 19.40 -22.10
CA GLN A 708 18.01 20.52 -22.85
C GLN A 708 18.04 21.80 -22.01
N ILE A 709 16.95 22.08 -21.28
CA ILE A 709 16.85 23.21 -20.35
C ILE A 709 17.87 23.02 -19.21
N THR A 710 17.95 21.82 -18.65
CA THR A 710 18.91 21.48 -17.59
C THR A 710 20.35 21.64 -18.06
N ALA A 711 20.69 21.13 -19.25
CA ALA A 711 22.03 21.24 -19.83
C ALA A 711 22.46 22.70 -20.05
N GLU A 712 21.55 23.54 -20.56
CA GLU A 712 21.80 24.97 -20.73
C GLU A 712 21.98 25.68 -19.38
N LYS A 713 21.06 25.45 -18.43
CA LYS A 713 20.93 26.29 -17.23
C LYS A 713 21.77 25.86 -16.03
N GLN A 714 22.06 24.58 -15.89
CA GLN A 714 22.91 24.06 -14.80
C GLN A 714 24.35 23.84 -15.26
N TYR A 715 24.57 23.52 -16.54
CA TYR A 715 25.88 23.09 -17.03
C TYR A 715 26.49 23.97 -18.12
N ASN A 716 25.74 24.94 -18.67
CA ASN A 716 26.14 25.77 -19.81
C ASN A 716 26.68 24.92 -20.98
N ALA A 717 25.94 23.86 -21.32
CA ALA A 717 26.30 22.87 -22.32
C ALA A 717 25.21 22.75 -23.41
N GLU A 718 25.65 22.42 -24.62
CA GLU A 718 24.74 21.97 -25.69
C GLU A 718 24.30 20.51 -25.43
N GLY A 719 23.23 20.08 -26.08
CA GLY A 719 22.67 18.74 -25.94
C GLY A 719 21.63 18.67 -24.84
N TRP A 720 21.53 17.52 -24.17
CA TRP A 720 20.60 17.30 -23.06
C TRP A 720 21.23 16.33 -22.06
N LEU A 721 20.78 16.39 -20.82
CA LEU A 721 21.11 15.40 -19.79
C LEU A 721 19.92 15.23 -18.84
N ALA A 722 19.89 14.10 -18.16
CA ALA A 722 19.03 13.87 -17.01
C ALA A 722 19.89 13.28 -15.89
N ASN A 723 19.59 13.69 -14.66
CA ASN A 723 20.19 13.16 -13.44
C ASN A 723 19.43 11.89 -12.98
N VAL A 724 19.60 11.50 -11.72
CA VAL A 724 19.12 10.20 -11.20
C VAL A 724 17.60 10.08 -11.16
N ALA A 725 16.87 11.09 -10.71
CA ALA A 725 15.42 11.03 -10.62
C ALA A 725 14.74 11.87 -11.71
N THR A 726 13.63 11.35 -12.23
CA THR A 726 12.69 12.09 -13.06
C THR A 726 11.26 11.69 -12.73
N ASN A 727 10.28 12.38 -13.31
CA ASN A 727 8.86 12.28 -13.00
C ASN A 727 8.01 12.35 -14.28
N ALA A 728 6.69 12.26 -14.17
CA ALA A 728 5.79 12.45 -15.32
C ALA A 728 5.93 13.80 -16.03
N TRP A 729 6.44 14.82 -15.33
CA TRP A 729 6.57 16.21 -15.81
C TRP A 729 7.92 16.55 -16.44
N GLY A 730 8.85 15.59 -16.52
CA GLY A 730 10.18 15.76 -17.07
C GLY A 730 11.12 16.55 -16.16
N TYR A 731 11.18 16.26 -14.87
CA TYR A 731 12.25 16.76 -14.00
C TYR A 731 13.60 16.18 -14.45
N ALA A 732 14.62 17.00 -14.73
CA ALA A 732 15.93 16.49 -15.17
C ALA A 732 17.11 17.08 -14.39
N GLY A 733 16.87 18.06 -13.51
CA GLY A 733 17.88 18.73 -12.68
C GLY A 733 18.38 17.92 -11.48
N ILE A 734 19.21 18.54 -10.64
CA ILE A 734 19.79 17.95 -9.43
C ILE A 734 18.78 18.01 -8.27
N GLY A 735 18.42 16.86 -7.71
CA GLY A 735 17.48 16.74 -6.56
C GLY A 735 18.00 17.33 -5.25
N LYS A 736 17.10 17.97 -4.49
CA LYS A 736 17.41 18.75 -3.26
C LYS A 736 17.90 17.90 -2.09
N ASP A 737 17.28 16.75 -1.85
CA ASP A 737 17.40 16.04 -0.56
C ASP A 737 18.56 15.03 -0.50
N SER A 738 19.33 14.87 -1.58
CA SER A 738 20.48 13.95 -1.65
C SER A 738 21.43 14.29 -2.80
N TRP A 739 21.95 15.52 -2.81
CA TRP A 739 22.86 16.06 -3.84
C TRP A 739 24.07 15.15 -4.19
N GLU A 740 24.57 14.32 -3.26
CA GLU A 740 25.64 13.32 -3.51
C GLU A 740 25.15 12.12 -4.32
N ALA A 741 23.94 11.63 -4.02
CA ALA A 741 23.38 10.43 -4.64
C ALA A 741 22.66 10.74 -5.96
N PHE A 742 22.17 11.97 -6.13
CA PHE A 742 21.35 12.36 -7.29
C PHE A 742 22.13 13.08 -8.39
N THR A 743 23.41 13.38 -8.21
CA THR A 743 24.25 14.00 -9.26
C THR A 743 24.97 12.93 -10.09
N ASP A 744 24.21 12.16 -10.87
CA ASP A 744 24.76 11.30 -11.93
C ASP A 744 24.29 11.77 -13.31
N THR A 745 25.16 12.51 -13.99
CA THR A 745 24.91 13.00 -15.35
C THR A 745 24.93 11.90 -16.44
N ALA A 746 25.33 10.66 -16.10
CA ALA A 746 25.33 9.54 -17.03
C ALA A 746 23.95 8.90 -17.21
N CYS A 747 22.98 9.20 -16.35
CA CYS A 747 21.62 8.64 -16.39
C CYS A 747 20.91 8.88 -17.73
N GLY A 748 20.94 10.13 -18.24
CA GLY A 748 20.43 10.46 -19.56
C GLY A 748 21.10 9.69 -20.70
N ALA A 749 22.40 9.39 -20.59
CA ALA A 749 23.12 8.58 -21.58
C ALA A 749 22.78 7.08 -21.46
N TRP A 750 22.60 6.57 -20.24
CA TRP A 750 22.24 5.17 -20.03
C TRP A 750 20.82 4.89 -20.52
N ILE A 751 19.82 5.71 -20.18
CA ILE A 751 18.43 5.46 -20.61
C ILE A 751 18.28 5.43 -22.15
N MET A 752 19.15 6.14 -22.89
CA MET A 752 19.21 6.05 -24.36
C MET A 752 19.65 4.68 -24.89
N GLN A 753 20.26 3.83 -24.06
CA GLN A 753 20.54 2.45 -24.44
C GLN A 753 19.24 1.68 -24.70
N GLU A 754 18.12 2.02 -24.04
CA GLU A 754 16.84 1.35 -24.29
C GLU A 754 16.28 1.68 -25.68
N VAL A 755 16.45 2.93 -26.15
CA VAL A 755 16.13 3.32 -27.53
C VAL A 755 16.96 2.51 -28.54
N MET A 756 18.25 2.31 -28.25
CA MET A 756 19.12 1.49 -29.09
C MET A 756 18.79 -0.01 -29.00
N ASN A 757 18.39 -0.50 -27.83
CA ASN A 757 17.96 -1.88 -27.62
C ASN A 757 16.72 -2.17 -28.45
N TYR A 758 15.73 -1.27 -28.46
CA TYR A 758 14.56 -1.37 -29.33
C TYR A 758 14.95 -1.47 -30.80
N TYR A 759 15.79 -0.56 -31.30
CA TYR A 759 16.26 -0.61 -32.68
C TYR A 759 17.01 -1.91 -33.01
N ASN A 760 17.89 -2.37 -32.12
CA ASN A 760 18.68 -3.58 -32.35
C ASN A 760 17.82 -4.85 -32.44
N HIS A 761 16.67 -4.88 -31.76
CA HIS A 761 15.74 -6.02 -31.79
C HIS A 761 14.72 -5.94 -32.93
N THR A 762 14.21 -4.75 -33.24
CA THR A 762 13.15 -4.56 -34.27
C THR A 762 13.72 -4.31 -35.67
N GLY A 763 14.92 -3.74 -35.76
CA GLY A 763 15.50 -3.25 -37.01
C GLY A 763 14.75 -2.04 -37.58
N ASP A 764 13.90 -1.36 -36.80
CA ASP A 764 13.09 -0.25 -37.27
C ASP A 764 13.94 1.01 -37.54
N LYS A 765 14.31 1.17 -38.81
CA LYS A 765 15.10 2.31 -39.29
C LYS A 765 14.32 3.61 -39.31
N ASN A 766 12.98 3.59 -39.29
CA ASN A 766 12.18 4.80 -39.24
C ASN A 766 12.27 5.40 -37.85
N SER A 767 12.01 4.60 -36.80
CA SER A 767 12.22 4.98 -35.39
C SER A 767 13.64 5.51 -35.12
N LEU A 768 14.66 4.89 -35.74
CA LEU A 768 16.06 5.34 -35.59
C LEU A 768 16.37 6.67 -36.30
N ARG A 769 15.82 6.90 -37.50
CA ARG A 769 16.17 8.06 -38.35
C ARG A 769 15.32 9.28 -38.04
N ASN A 770 14.05 9.04 -37.78
CA ASN A 770 13.05 10.03 -37.47
C ASN A 770 12.38 9.58 -36.17
N PRO A 771 12.91 10.01 -35.02
CA PRO A 771 12.22 9.83 -33.74
C PRO A 771 10.78 10.37 -33.82
N ASP A 772 10.53 11.35 -34.69
CA ASP A 772 9.22 11.91 -35.04
C ASP A 772 8.23 10.94 -35.71
N SER A 773 8.68 9.79 -36.19
CA SER A 773 7.86 8.77 -36.89
C SER A 773 7.46 7.57 -36.03
N ILE A 774 7.75 7.61 -34.72
CA ILE A 774 7.25 6.63 -33.74
C ILE A 774 5.77 6.97 -33.47
N CYS A 775 4.89 6.46 -34.33
CA CYS A 775 3.44 6.33 -34.16
C CYS A 775 2.89 5.48 -35.31
#